data_AF-A0A2N2PT55-F1
#
_entry.id   AF-A0A2N2PT55-F1
#
_cell.length_a   1.000
_cell.length_b   1.000
_cell.length_c   1.000
_cell.angle_alpha   90.00
_cell.angle_beta   90.00
_cell.angle_gamma   90.00
#
_symmetry.space_group_name_H-M   'P 1'
#
loop_
_entity.id
_entity.type
_entity.pdbx_description
1 polymer ?
#
loop_
_entity_poly.entity_id
_entity_poly.type
_entity_poly.pdbx_seq_one_letter_code
_entity_poly.pdbx_strand_id
1 'polypeptide(L)'
;MRSKQYYLVDALLLLGLCLLFFWRDLTPVLADRWGFAPGDFTDQFYAFARYEATRLQNGQLPLWNPYTFAGHPFLADIQSAVFYPLSLLTMLLTSFKGFFYRALELEAIAHFFLAALFTYLFARRLTRSRIGGLVAATVFTFSGYLTSYPPLQLAILETQVWLPLILLLLELAAARLTTGARAAAVRWCVVAGLVFGIALLAGHPQSGLLVTYGSLAYGLFRFWPRPFAWRWRTWGWPIGLLALFGLVGLGAAAVQILPSWEFLALSTRSGIGFEEAGRGFTPYDLVQLVFPQVGGAVPALYVGILPLGLIPLALLAVRRDPTESEDSRRIIAFLGWGLLVAVLLSCGKFLGLYFFAYLFVPGWKLFRGQERTIVWAVLAGALLCGYGAAWLNRRWVAARTGSAVQSPAASLPDRLLQGATGSPESSLALGFGLAALAALILAFVFLVGYLGGNDRLWGFTAASLALVVFLFLALLAVRSGRVVWLLVVIVVDLFTFNPAHHAGPIGQAELDKYRAFLSAPMADTGIFRVSNDNAVPGNYGLLYRIEDIRGSSPLQLQAYNQFLELVPVERGWWLLNVKYVLSWRQYLEIPAERLAEMEGPEKKPIYVYQLSATGPRAWLVGQVIVAPDQALAWQRLAAPDFDPARQVVLSAQPAGFGTEAACDGQITWRKREPEHLALSVITDKPCILVLGELYYPGWQATVDDASVPILSANVILRAVTLSSGQHEVSFTYRPASVRWGALITLVTVIVAVAWLALSLMARRK
;
A
#
# COMPACT_ATOMS: atom_id res chain seq x y z
N MET A 1 -36.26 -14.22 -11.03
CA MET A 1 -36.36 -13.23 -9.93
C MET A 1 -35.72 -13.69 -8.63
N ARG A 2 -35.91 -14.94 -8.17
CA ARG A 2 -35.33 -15.46 -6.90
C ARG A 2 -33.79 -15.39 -6.77
N SER A 3 -32.99 -15.52 -7.84
CA SER A 3 -31.52 -15.48 -7.71
C SER A 3 -30.93 -14.09 -7.46
N LYS A 4 -31.59 -13.02 -7.94
CA LYS A 4 -31.14 -11.63 -7.75
C LYS A 4 -31.32 -11.16 -6.30
N GLN A 5 -32.38 -11.61 -5.62
CA GLN A 5 -32.66 -11.26 -4.22
C GLN A 5 -31.53 -11.70 -3.27
N TYR A 6 -30.87 -12.83 -3.53
CA TYR A 6 -29.78 -13.30 -2.67
C TYR A 6 -28.51 -12.45 -2.74
N TYR A 7 -28.19 -11.81 -3.88
CA TYR A 7 -26.98 -10.98 -3.98
C TYR A 7 -27.06 -9.74 -3.07
N LEU A 8 -28.22 -9.08 -3.03
CA LEU A 8 -28.42 -7.93 -2.17
C LEU A 8 -28.37 -8.32 -0.69
N VAL A 9 -29.07 -9.40 -0.32
CA VAL A 9 -29.06 -9.91 1.06
C VAL A 9 -27.64 -10.28 1.51
N ASP A 10 -26.87 -10.93 0.64
CA ASP A 10 -25.49 -11.32 0.96
C ASP A 10 -24.55 -10.12 1.03
N ALA A 11 -24.72 -9.11 0.16
CA ALA A 11 -23.98 -7.87 0.26
C ALA A 11 -24.28 -7.13 1.57
N LEU A 12 -25.55 -7.07 2.00
CA LEU A 12 -25.94 -6.49 3.29
C LEU A 12 -25.39 -7.29 4.47
N LEU A 13 -25.36 -8.63 4.38
CA LEU A 13 -24.75 -9.48 5.39
C LEU A 13 -23.24 -9.19 5.53
N LEU A 14 -22.53 -9.11 4.41
CA LEU A 14 -21.09 -8.80 4.40
C LEU A 14 -20.82 -7.38 4.93
N LEU A 15 -21.65 -6.40 4.57
CA LEU A 15 -21.60 -5.06 5.15
C LEU A 15 -21.80 -5.12 6.67
N GLY A 16 -22.81 -5.85 7.14
CA GLY A 16 -23.07 -6.06 8.57
C GLY A 16 -21.89 -6.71 9.30
N LEU A 17 -21.21 -7.68 8.68
CA LEU A 17 -20.00 -8.28 9.24
C LEU A 17 -18.85 -7.27 9.30
N CYS A 18 -18.64 -6.44 8.27
CA CYS A 18 -17.63 -5.37 8.32
C CYS A 18 -17.93 -4.37 9.44
N LEU A 19 -19.16 -3.89 9.55
CA LEU A 19 -19.58 -2.98 10.61
C LEU A 19 -19.42 -3.60 12.01
N LEU A 20 -19.72 -4.89 12.13
CA LEU A 20 -19.53 -5.64 13.37
C LEU A 20 -18.04 -5.82 13.71
N PHE A 21 -17.16 -6.04 12.73
CA PHE A 21 -15.73 -6.18 12.98
C PHE A 21 -15.12 -4.86 13.51
N PHE A 22 -15.50 -3.74 12.88
CA PHE A 22 -15.01 -2.40 13.20
C PHE A 22 -15.93 -1.64 14.18
N TRP A 23 -16.73 -2.34 14.98
CA TRP A 23 -17.72 -1.68 15.85
C TRP A 23 -17.07 -0.72 16.85
N ARG A 24 -15.87 -1.05 17.35
CA ARG A 24 -15.09 -0.21 18.28
C ARG A 24 -14.54 1.02 17.60
N ASP A 25 -14.18 0.92 16.32
CA ASP A 25 -13.81 2.09 15.54
C ASP A 25 -15.04 2.96 15.35
N LEU A 26 -16.18 2.38 14.97
CA LEU A 26 -17.42 3.05 14.56
C LEU A 26 -18.27 3.62 15.71
N THR A 27 -18.07 3.16 16.95
CA THR A 27 -18.93 3.56 18.08
C THR A 27 -18.85 5.07 18.38
N PRO A 28 -19.99 5.75 18.59
CA PRO A 28 -19.99 7.13 19.04
C PRO A 28 -19.52 7.26 20.51
N VAL A 29 -19.48 6.18 21.29
CA VAL A 29 -19.09 6.20 22.71
C VAL A 29 -17.57 6.32 22.84
N LEU A 30 -17.08 7.50 23.27
CA LEU A 30 -15.65 7.80 23.35
C LEU A 30 -14.85 6.82 24.23
N ALA A 31 -15.46 6.32 25.31
CA ALA A 31 -14.80 5.38 26.24
C ALA A 31 -14.47 4.02 25.60
N ASP A 32 -15.30 3.56 24.67
CA ASP A 32 -15.12 2.27 24.00
C ASP A 32 -14.40 2.40 22.65
N ARG A 33 -14.23 3.64 22.18
CA ARG A 33 -13.81 3.94 20.82
C ARG A 33 -12.33 3.66 20.61
N TRP A 34 -12.05 2.96 19.51
CA TRP A 34 -10.71 2.75 19.00
C TRP A 34 -10.46 3.60 17.75
N GLY A 35 -9.18 3.81 17.46
CA GLY A 35 -8.71 4.35 16.18
C GLY A 35 -7.52 3.54 15.69
N PHE A 36 -7.23 3.67 14.40
CA PHE A 36 -6.13 2.95 13.77
C PHE A 36 -4.81 3.32 14.46
N ALA A 37 -3.91 2.34 14.61
CA ALA A 37 -2.68 2.51 15.36
C ALA A 37 -1.81 3.63 14.75
N PRO A 38 -1.17 4.48 15.59
CA PRO A 38 -0.19 5.46 15.11
C PRO A 38 0.98 4.82 14.36
N GLY A 39 1.65 5.60 13.51
CA GLY A 39 2.68 5.14 12.58
C GLY A 39 2.34 5.59 11.15
N ASP A 40 2.68 4.77 10.14
CA ASP A 40 2.50 5.12 8.73
C ASP A 40 1.09 5.65 8.39
N PHE A 41 0.04 5.08 8.99
CA PHE A 41 -1.34 5.52 8.77
C PHE A 41 -1.55 7.01 9.10
N THR A 42 -1.02 7.46 10.23
CA THR A 42 -1.13 8.85 10.70
C THR A 42 -0.04 9.73 10.10
N ASP A 43 1.21 9.28 10.19
CA ASP A 43 2.38 10.11 9.98
C ASP A 43 2.71 10.26 8.48
N GLN A 44 2.18 9.36 7.64
CA GLN A 44 2.34 9.41 6.19
C GLN A 44 1.00 9.56 5.47
N PHE A 45 0.10 8.58 5.55
CA PHE A 45 -1.11 8.56 4.71
C PHE A 45 -2.09 9.66 5.07
N TYR A 46 -2.33 9.89 6.35
CA TYR A 46 -3.17 11.03 6.78
C TYR A 46 -2.51 12.38 6.48
N ALA A 47 -1.20 12.51 6.65
CA ALA A 47 -0.46 13.71 6.28
C ALA A 47 -0.58 14.03 4.77
N PHE A 48 -0.42 13.02 3.92
CA PHE A 48 -0.56 13.14 2.47
C PHE A 48 -2.00 13.49 2.07
N ALA A 49 -2.98 12.74 2.56
CA ALA A 49 -4.39 12.94 2.22
C ALA A 49 -4.90 14.32 2.69
N ARG A 50 -4.45 14.81 3.84
CA ARG A 50 -4.81 16.16 4.32
C ARG A 50 -4.23 17.26 3.44
N TYR A 51 -2.98 17.11 3.00
CA TYR A 51 -2.35 18.07 2.10
C TYR A 51 -3.03 18.06 0.74
N GLU A 52 -3.23 16.88 0.15
CA GLU A 52 -3.93 16.71 -1.11
C GLU A 52 -5.33 17.32 -1.07
N ALA A 53 -6.14 16.97 -0.08
CA ALA A 53 -7.50 17.49 0.05
C ALA A 53 -7.52 19.02 0.17
N THR A 54 -6.60 19.60 0.95
CA THR A 54 -6.48 21.05 1.09
C THR A 54 -6.16 21.72 -0.24
N ARG A 55 -5.28 21.12 -1.05
CA ARG A 55 -4.87 21.66 -2.35
C ARG A 55 -6.00 21.56 -3.37
N LEU A 56 -6.65 20.39 -3.47
CA LEU A 56 -7.77 20.16 -4.38
C LEU A 56 -8.98 21.06 -4.05
N GLN A 57 -9.28 21.27 -2.77
CA GLN A 57 -10.36 22.18 -2.33
C GLN A 57 -10.11 23.64 -2.76
N ASN A 58 -8.85 24.04 -2.90
CA ASN A 58 -8.46 25.36 -3.42
C ASN A 58 -8.32 25.39 -4.95
N GLY A 59 -8.74 24.35 -5.66
CA GLY A 59 -8.63 24.25 -7.12
C GLY A 59 -7.20 24.05 -7.62
N GLN A 60 -6.29 23.59 -6.75
CA GLN A 60 -4.87 23.42 -7.04
C GLN A 60 -4.52 21.93 -7.11
N LEU A 61 -3.94 21.49 -8.23
CA LEU A 61 -3.39 20.15 -8.32
C LEU A 61 -2.09 20.08 -7.49
N PRO A 62 -1.93 19.15 -6.53
CA PRO A 62 -0.75 19.10 -5.67
C PRO A 62 0.44 18.49 -6.41
N LEU A 63 1.19 19.31 -7.14
CA LEU A 63 2.34 18.85 -7.92
C LEU A 63 3.62 18.85 -7.09
N TRP A 64 3.80 19.87 -6.26
CA TRP A 64 5.00 20.06 -5.43
C TRP A 64 4.61 20.16 -3.95
N ASN A 65 5.46 19.65 -3.07
CA ASN A 65 5.30 19.70 -1.62
C ASN A 65 6.53 20.39 -1.00
N PRO A 66 6.38 21.60 -0.42
CA PRO A 66 7.50 22.32 0.21
C PRO A 66 7.80 21.85 1.64
N TYR A 67 6.96 20.97 2.20
CA TYR A 67 6.96 20.64 3.62
C TYR A 67 7.79 19.42 4.01
N THR A 68 8.36 18.72 3.03
CA THR A 68 9.22 17.54 3.26
C THR A 68 10.45 17.63 2.38
N PHE A 69 11.59 17.18 2.90
CA PHE A 69 12.86 17.11 2.16
C PHE A 69 13.30 18.44 1.52
N ALA A 70 12.90 19.60 2.07
CA ALA A 70 13.15 20.92 1.50
C ALA A 70 12.51 21.15 0.10
N GLY A 71 11.53 20.31 -0.28
CA GLY A 71 10.88 20.31 -1.58
C GLY A 71 10.77 18.89 -2.17
N HIS A 72 9.55 18.42 -2.41
CA HIS A 72 9.30 17.05 -2.86
C HIS A 72 8.31 17.03 -4.01
N PRO A 73 8.54 16.26 -5.10
CA PRO A 73 7.61 16.15 -6.20
C PRO A 73 6.40 15.30 -5.80
N PHE A 74 5.42 15.91 -5.11
CA PHE A 74 4.30 15.23 -4.43
C PHE A 74 3.54 14.29 -5.36
N LEU A 75 3.06 14.78 -6.52
CA LEU A 75 2.32 13.94 -7.46
C LEU A 75 3.17 12.80 -8.02
N ALA A 76 4.48 12.99 -8.15
CA ALA A 76 5.38 11.96 -8.64
C ALA A 76 5.65 10.89 -7.57
N ASP A 77 5.51 11.21 -6.29
CA ASP A 77 5.51 10.21 -5.23
C ASP A 77 4.29 9.31 -5.39
N ILE A 78 4.54 8.06 -5.74
CA ILE A 78 3.49 7.09 -6.04
C ILE A 78 2.56 6.86 -4.84
N GLN A 79 3.04 7.01 -3.61
CA GLN A 79 2.22 6.83 -2.41
C GLN A 79 1.30 8.01 -2.11
N SER A 80 1.42 9.13 -2.82
CA SER A 80 0.46 10.24 -2.73
C SER A 80 -0.91 9.85 -3.29
N ALA A 81 -0.98 8.91 -4.23
CA ALA A 81 -2.21 8.35 -4.78
C ALA A 81 -3.24 9.41 -5.25
N VAL A 82 -2.78 10.58 -5.75
CA VAL A 82 -3.62 11.76 -6.03
C VAL A 82 -4.81 11.48 -6.97
N PHE A 83 -4.64 10.52 -7.87
CA PHE A 83 -5.69 10.15 -8.84
C PHE A 83 -6.48 8.90 -8.44
N TYR A 84 -6.33 8.41 -7.20
CA TYR A 84 -7.08 7.25 -6.73
C TYR A 84 -8.57 7.60 -6.52
N PRO A 85 -9.51 6.94 -7.24
CA PRO A 85 -10.90 7.39 -7.26
C PRO A 85 -11.64 7.35 -5.93
N LEU A 86 -11.33 6.39 -5.05
CA LEU A 86 -12.00 6.31 -3.74
C LEU A 86 -11.50 7.40 -2.79
N SER A 87 -10.21 7.72 -2.81
CA SER A 87 -9.68 8.82 -2.02
C SER A 87 -10.27 10.16 -2.47
N LEU A 88 -10.32 10.40 -3.79
CA LEU A 88 -10.98 11.57 -4.36
C LEU A 88 -12.46 11.67 -3.96
N LEU A 89 -13.17 10.54 -3.90
CA LEU A 89 -14.55 10.50 -3.42
C LEU A 89 -14.63 10.84 -1.92
N THR A 90 -13.75 10.30 -1.09
CA THR A 90 -13.68 10.64 0.34
C THR A 90 -13.41 12.13 0.54
N MET A 91 -12.48 12.71 -0.21
CA MET A 91 -12.15 14.14 -0.16
C MET A 91 -13.32 15.02 -0.61
N LEU A 92 -14.04 14.62 -1.67
CA LEU A 92 -15.25 15.30 -2.12
C LEU A 92 -16.32 15.28 -1.02
N LEU A 93 -16.58 14.10 -0.45
CA LEU A 93 -17.58 13.91 0.60
C LEU A 93 -17.23 14.65 1.90
N THR A 94 -15.96 14.94 2.17
CA THR A 94 -15.51 15.61 3.41
C THR A 94 -15.16 17.09 3.23
N SER A 95 -15.24 17.59 1.99
CA SER A 95 -14.91 18.97 1.63
C SER A 95 -15.56 20.04 2.53
N PHE A 96 -16.79 19.80 2.99
CA PHE A 96 -17.54 20.72 3.85
C PHE A 96 -16.96 20.94 5.26
N LYS A 97 -16.08 20.06 5.74
CA LYS A 97 -15.43 20.14 7.07
C LYS A 97 -13.90 20.16 7.00
N GLY A 98 -13.33 20.07 5.80
CA GLY A 98 -11.92 19.71 5.61
C GLY A 98 -11.67 18.22 5.86
N PHE A 99 -10.55 17.70 5.37
CA PHE A 99 -10.18 16.29 5.54
C PHE A 99 -9.67 16.04 6.96
N PHE A 100 -10.22 15.02 7.63
CA PHE A 100 -9.93 14.69 9.03
C PHE A 100 -9.61 13.21 9.19
N TYR A 101 -8.88 12.84 10.24
CA TYR A 101 -8.35 11.48 10.45
C TYR A 101 -9.40 10.38 10.27
N ARG A 102 -10.58 10.61 10.84
CA ARG A 102 -11.71 9.68 10.78
C ARG A 102 -12.24 9.42 9.36
N ALA A 103 -12.08 10.36 8.43
CA ALA A 103 -12.45 10.13 7.03
C ALA A 103 -11.59 9.04 6.41
N LEU A 104 -10.28 9.05 6.69
CA LEU A 104 -9.33 8.05 6.21
C LEU A 104 -9.61 6.67 6.81
N GLU A 105 -9.98 6.60 8.10
CA GLU A 105 -10.41 5.33 8.72
C GLU A 105 -11.66 4.75 8.04
N LEU A 106 -12.65 5.60 7.74
CA LEU A 106 -13.86 5.17 7.03
C LEU A 106 -13.54 4.70 5.61
N GLU A 107 -12.60 5.36 4.93
CA GLU A 107 -12.09 4.90 3.63
C GLU A 107 -11.43 3.53 3.74
N ALA A 108 -10.56 3.30 4.71
CA ALA A 108 -9.96 1.99 4.95
C ALA A 108 -11.03 0.92 5.20
N ILE A 109 -12.02 1.19 6.07
CA ILE A 109 -13.15 0.28 6.36
C ILE A 109 -13.98 -0.01 5.09
N ALA A 110 -14.20 0.99 4.23
CA ALA A 110 -14.91 0.79 2.97
C ALA A 110 -14.16 -0.19 2.05
N HIS A 111 -12.83 -0.19 2.05
CA HIS A 111 -12.03 -1.15 1.29
C HIS A 111 -12.18 -2.59 1.82
N PHE A 112 -12.38 -2.80 3.13
CA PHE A 112 -12.73 -4.14 3.64
C PHE A 112 -14.08 -4.63 3.10
N PHE A 113 -15.08 -3.74 3.00
CA PHE A 113 -16.35 -4.11 2.38
C PHE A 113 -16.18 -4.45 0.90
N LEU A 114 -15.35 -3.71 0.16
CA LEU A 114 -15.03 -4.02 -1.24
C LEU A 114 -14.30 -5.37 -1.37
N ALA A 115 -13.32 -5.66 -0.50
CA ALA A 115 -12.64 -6.95 -0.45
C ALA A 115 -13.63 -8.11 -0.24
N ALA A 116 -14.58 -7.96 0.69
CA ALA A 116 -15.62 -8.95 0.94
C ALA A 116 -16.53 -9.13 -0.28
N LEU A 117 -17.02 -8.03 -0.84
CA LEU A 117 -17.94 -8.06 -1.98
C LEU A 117 -17.29 -8.68 -3.22
N PHE A 118 -16.09 -8.24 -3.57
CA PHE A 118 -15.39 -8.74 -4.76
C PHE A 118 -15.00 -10.21 -4.63
N THR A 119 -14.51 -10.61 -3.46
CA THR A 119 -14.21 -12.02 -3.18
C THR A 119 -15.47 -12.86 -3.20
N TYR A 120 -16.57 -12.39 -2.62
CA TYR A 120 -17.86 -13.08 -2.66
C TYR A 120 -18.35 -13.31 -4.10
N LEU A 121 -18.32 -12.27 -4.94
CA LEU A 121 -18.76 -12.36 -6.33
C LEU A 121 -17.89 -13.34 -7.12
N PHE A 122 -16.58 -13.28 -6.93
CA PHE A 122 -15.63 -14.19 -7.57
C PHE A 122 -15.81 -15.63 -7.10
N ALA A 123 -15.81 -15.86 -5.80
CA ALA A 123 -15.98 -17.19 -5.20
C ALA A 123 -17.34 -17.81 -5.55
N ARG A 124 -18.42 -17.03 -5.54
CA ARG A 124 -19.76 -17.52 -5.92
C ARG A 124 -19.80 -17.91 -7.40
N ARG A 125 -19.07 -17.22 -8.28
CA ARG A 125 -18.92 -17.58 -9.69
C ARG A 125 -18.20 -18.92 -9.86
N LEU A 126 -17.11 -19.12 -9.13
CA LEU A 126 -16.27 -20.32 -9.19
C LEU A 126 -16.93 -21.55 -8.56
N THR A 127 -17.44 -21.41 -7.35
CA THR A 127 -18.00 -22.52 -6.54
C THR A 127 -19.44 -22.87 -6.91
N ARG A 128 -20.12 -21.95 -7.62
CA ARG A 128 -21.58 -22.00 -7.89
C ARG A 128 -22.42 -22.16 -6.62
N SER A 129 -21.89 -21.68 -5.49
CA SER A 129 -22.48 -21.88 -4.17
C SER A 129 -22.58 -20.55 -3.43
N ARG A 130 -23.77 -20.26 -2.88
CA ARG A 130 -23.99 -19.09 -2.03
C ARG A 130 -23.10 -19.15 -0.78
N ILE A 131 -23.11 -20.29 -0.09
CA ILE A 131 -22.32 -20.48 1.13
C ILE A 131 -20.83 -20.53 0.84
N GLY A 132 -20.42 -21.13 -0.29
CA GLY A 132 -19.02 -21.13 -0.71
C GLY A 132 -18.50 -19.71 -0.97
N GLY A 133 -19.35 -18.85 -1.57
CA GLY A 133 -19.07 -17.43 -1.73
C GLY A 133 -18.93 -16.68 -0.39
N LEU A 134 -19.87 -16.87 0.54
CA LEU A 134 -19.84 -16.21 1.85
C LEU A 134 -18.61 -16.63 2.67
N VAL A 135 -18.31 -17.93 2.71
CA VAL A 135 -17.12 -18.45 3.43
C VAL A 135 -15.83 -17.87 2.86
N ALA A 136 -15.65 -17.89 1.54
CA ALA A 136 -14.45 -17.32 0.92
C ALA A 136 -14.31 -15.82 1.20
N ALA A 137 -15.41 -15.06 1.10
CA ALA A 137 -15.40 -13.63 1.37
C ALA A 137 -15.02 -13.31 2.82
N THR A 138 -15.62 -14.02 3.80
CA THR A 138 -15.31 -13.85 5.22
C THR A 138 -13.86 -14.22 5.51
N VAL A 139 -13.37 -15.36 5.00
CA VAL A 139 -11.99 -15.82 5.25
C VAL A 139 -10.96 -14.85 4.68
N PHE A 140 -11.13 -14.37 3.43
CA PHE A 140 -10.18 -13.42 2.84
C PHE A 140 -10.17 -12.08 3.59
N THR A 141 -11.35 -11.51 3.79
CA THR A 141 -11.53 -10.14 4.31
C THR A 141 -11.06 -10.02 5.76
N PHE A 142 -11.37 -11.02 6.58
CA PHE A 142 -11.04 -11.00 8.01
C PHE A 142 -9.85 -11.91 8.33
N SER A 143 -9.04 -12.27 7.34
CA SER A 143 -7.77 -12.97 7.55
C SER A 143 -6.79 -12.09 8.32
N GLY A 144 -5.88 -12.71 9.07
CA GLY A 144 -4.84 -11.99 9.81
C GLY A 144 -3.95 -11.16 8.89
N TYR A 145 -3.78 -11.54 7.63
CA TYR A 145 -3.12 -10.71 6.62
C TYR A 145 -3.82 -9.37 6.44
N LEU A 146 -5.09 -9.39 6.00
CA LEU A 146 -5.77 -8.17 5.58
C LEU A 146 -6.08 -7.26 6.77
N THR A 147 -6.27 -7.82 7.97
CA THR A 147 -6.64 -7.09 9.20
C THR A 147 -5.44 -6.64 10.03
N SER A 148 -4.21 -6.77 9.54
CA SER A 148 -3.01 -6.42 10.30
C SER A 148 -2.30 -5.17 9.79
N TYR A 149 -1.16 -5.30 9.11
CA TYR A 149 -0.38 -4.17 8.62
C TYR A 149 -0.95 -3.50 7.35
N PRO A 150 -1.72 -4.15 6.44
CA PRO A 150 -2.28 -3.47 5.27
C PRO A 150 -3.16 -2.26 5.58
N PRO A 151 -4.06 -2.25 6.60
CA PRO A 151 -4.79 -1.04 6.96
C PRO A 151 -3.91 0.05 7.55
N LEU A 152 -2.76 -0.29 8.13
CA LEU A 152 -1.79 0.69 8.65
C LEU A 152 -0.92 1.28 7.53
N GLN A 153 -0.63 0.49 6.49
CA GLN A 153 -0.01 0.93 5.25
C GLN A 153 -1.06 1.02 4.14
N LEU A 154 -1.94 2.01 4.24
CA LEU A 154 -3.22 2.07 3.52
C LEU A 154 -3.12 1.75 2.01
N ALA A 155 -2.11 2.28 1.31
CA ALA A 155 -1.87 2.00 -0.11
C ALA A 155 -1.76 0.49 -0.43
N ILE A 156 -1.31 -0.36 0.51
CA ILE A 156 -1.28 -1.82 0.37
C ILE A 156 -2.69 -2.38 0.29
N LEU A 157 -3.53 -2.04 1.28
CA LEU A 157 -4.93 -2.45 1.33
C LEU A 157 -5.64 -2.00 0.05
N GLU A 158 -5.59 -0.70 -0.24
CA GLU A 158 -6.28 -0.09 -1.37
C GLU A 158 -5.88 -0.67 -2.72
N THR A 159 -4.61 -1.04 -2.90
CA THR A 159 -4.15 -1.70 -4.13
C THR A 159 -4.67 -3.14 -4.23
N GLN A 160 -4.59 -3.92 -3.16
CA GLN A 160 -4.79 -5.37 -3.21
C GLN A 160 -6.26 -5.79 -3.21
N VAL A 161 -7.16 -4.98 -2.63
CA VAL A 161 -8.60 -5.33 -2.58
C VAL A 161 -9.24 -5.48 -3.96
N TRP A 162 -8.64 -4.92 -5.01
CA TRP A 162 -9.11 -5.03 -6.39
C TRP A 162 -8.82 -6.37 -7.05
N LEU A 163 -7.87 -7.15 -6.53
CA LEU A 163 -7.43 -8.40 -7.14
C LEU A 163 -8.61 -9.36 -7.39
N PRO A 164 -9.49 -9.68 -6.43
CA PRO A 164 -10.61 -10.60 -6.66
C PRO A 164 -11.57 -10.12 -7.76
N LEU A 165 -11.78 -8.80 -7.90
CA LEU A 165 -12.61 -8.25 -8.97
C LEU A 165 -11.94 -8.40 -10.33
N ILE A 166 -10.64 -8.13 -10.43
CA ILE A 166 -9.87 -8.32 -11.66
C ILE A 166 -9.93 -9.80 -12.09
N LEU A 167 -9.71 -10.72 -11.16
CA LEU A 167 -9.79 -12.16 -11.45
C LEU A 167 -11.21 -12.58 -11.88
N LEU A 168 -12.26 -12.05 -11.26
CA LEU A 168 -13.65 -12.26 -11.70
C LEU A 168 -13.88 -11.77 -13.13
N LEU A 169 -13.38 -10.60 -13.49
CA LEU A 169 -13.56 -10.05 -14.84
C LEU A 169 -12.80 -10.87 -15.89
N LEU A 170 -11.59 -11.35 -15.57
CA LEU A 170 -10.85 -12.29 -16.42
C LEU A 170 -11.57 -13.65 -16.54
N GLU A 171 -12.20 -14.14 -15.47
CA GLU A 171 -13.02 -15.35 -15.51
C GLU A 171 -14.26 -15.17 -16.40
N LEU A 172 -14.90 -13.99 -16.35
CA LEU A 172 -16.00 -13.66 -17.24
C LEU A 172 -15.54 -13.56 -18.70
N ALA A 173 -14.34 -13.04 -18.96
CA ALA A 173 -13.74 -13.04 -20.29
C ALA A 173 -13.53 -14.47 -20.80
N ALA A 174 -12.91 -15.33 -19.99
CA ALA A 174 -12.63 -16.72 -20.32
C ALA A 174 -13.90 -17.51 -20.64
N ALA A 175 -14.95 -17.35 -19.84
CA ALA A 175 -16.25 -17.98 -20.09
C ALA A 175 -16.93 -17.52 -21.39
N ARG A 176 -16.56 -16.35 -21.94
CA ARG A 176 -17.02 -15.91 -23.25
C ARG A 176 -16.19 -16.48 -24.38
N LEU A 177 -14.92 -16.77 -24.16
CA LEU A 177 -14.09 -17.45 -25.14
C LEU A 177 -14.54 -18.88 -25.38
N THR A 178 -14.91 -19.60 -24.32
CA THR A 178 -15.41 -20.98 -24.42
C THR A 178 -16.72 -21.08 -25.21
N THR A 179 -17.51 -20.01 -25.25
CA THR A 179 -18.77 -19.92 -26.03
C THR A 179 -18.58 -19.29 -27.41
N GLY A 180 -17.34 -19.02 -27.83
CA GLY A 180 -17.04 -18.40 -29.13
C GLY A 180 -17.29 -16.89 -29.21
N ALA A 181 -17.79 -16.27 -28.13
CA ALA A 181 -18.15 -14.85 -28.08
C ALA A 181 -16.93 -13.94 -27.87
N ARG A 182 -16.01 -13.91 -28.83
CA ARG A 182 -14.72 -13.17 -28.73
C ARG A 182 -14.88 -11.68 -28.40
N ALA A 183 -15.80 -10.98 -29.07
CA ALA A 183 -16.08 -9.57 -28.78
C ALA A 183 -16.58 -9.34 -27.35
N ALA A 184 -17.23 -10.33 -26.72
CA ALA A 184 -17.62 -10.26 -25.32
C ALA A 184 -16.42 -10.46 -24.38
N ALA A 185 -15.49 -11.35 -24.74
CA ALA A 185 -14.27 -11.57 -23.97
C ALA A 185 -13.40 -10.31 -23.94
N VAL A 186 -13.21 -9.66 -25.09
CA VAL A 186 -12.46 -8.39 -25.19
C VAL A 186 -13.06 -7.33 -24.27
N ARG A 187 -14.40 -7.22 -24.18
CA ARG A 187 -15.06 -6.26 -23.26
C ARG A 187 -14.68 -6.50 -21.81
N TRP A 188 -14.76 -7.75 -21.37
CA TRP A 188 -14.39 -8.09 -20.01
C TRP A 188 -12.89 -7.86 -19.75
N CYS A 189 -12.02 -8.08 -20.73
CA CYS A 189 -10.59 -7.75 -20.63
C CYS A 189 -10.34 -6.24 -20.56
N VAL A 190 -11.05 -5.42 -21.33
CA VAL A 190 -10.95 -3.94 -21.26
C VAL A 190 -11.43 -3.45 -19.89
N VAL A 191 -12.57 -3.95 -19.39
CA VAL A 191 -13.06 -3.60 -18.05
C VAL A 191 -12.10 -4.07 -16.96
N ALA A 192 -11.53 -5.28 -17.09
CA ALA A 192 -10.48 -5.77 -16.18
C ALA A 192 -9.26 -4.86 -16.20
N GLY A 193 -8.84 -4.38 -17.38
CA GLY A 193 -7.73 -3.45 -17.54
C GLY A 193 -8.01 -2.11 -16.85
N LEU A 194 -9.21 -1.54 -17.00
CA LEU A 194 -9.59 -0.31 -16.30
C LEU A 194 -9.57 -0.47 -14.78
N VAL A 195 -10.11 -1.58 -14.26
CA VAL A 195 -10.06 -1.88 -12.81
C VAL A 195 -8.63 -2.12 -12.34
N PHE A 196 -7.79 -2.75 -13.16
CA PHE A 196 -6.36 -2.88 -12.88
C PHE A 196 -5.66 -1.51 -12.83
N GLY A 197 -6.01 -0.58 -13.73
CA GLY A 197 -5.54 0.81 -13.67
C GLY A 197 -5.92 1.48 -12.35
N ILE A 198 -7.17 1.32 -11.88
CA ILE A 198 -7.61 1.83 -10.57
C ILE A 198 -6.75 1.25 -9.43
N ALA A 199 -6.46 -0.05 -9.47
CA ALA A 199 -5.60 -0.68 -8.46
C ALA A 199 -4.19 -0.09 -8.44
N LEU A 200 -3.62 0.24 -9.60
CA LEU A 200 -2.29 0.87 -9.68
C LEU A 200 -2.27 2.31 -9.16
N LEU A 201 -3.39 3.04 -9.30
CA LEU A 201 -3.52 4.41 -8.80
C LEU A 201 -3.52 4.51 -7.27
N ALA A 202 -3.79 3.41 -6.55
CA ALA A 202 -3.74 3.34 -5.09
C ALA A 202 -2.32 3.43 -4.49
N GLY A 203 -1.28 3.44 -5.32
CA GLY A 203 0.00 4.02 -4.91
C GLY A 203 1.01 3.11 -4.22
N HIS A 204 0.82 1.78 -4.18
CA HIS A 204 1.83 0.85 -3.63
C HIS A 204 2.49 -0.04 -4.70
N PRO A 205 3.71 0.27 -5.18
CA PRO A 205 4.36 -0.43 -6.30
C PRO A 205 4.50 -1.94 -6.12
N GLN A 206 4.91 -2.41 -4.93
CA GLN A 206 5.08 -3.84 -4.69
C GLN A 206 3.73 -4.57 -4.71
N SER A 207 2.68 -3.95 -4.16
CA SER A 207 1.32 -4.51 -4.23
C SER A 207 0.80 -4.51 -5.66
N GLY A 208 1.05 -3.43 -6.43
CA GLY A 208 0.69 -3.36 -7.84
C GLY A 208 1.37 -4.45 -8.66
N LEU A 209 2.64 -4.75 -8.36
CA LEU A 209 3.38 -5.87 -8.94
C LEU A 209 2.73 -7.23 -8.59
N LEU A 210 2.33 -7.43 -7.33
CA LEU A 210 1.63 -8.66 -6.92
C LEU A 210 0.24 -8.80 -7.58
N VAL A 211 -0.51 -7.71 -7.72
CA VAL A 211 -1.78 -7.70 -8.45
C VAL A 211 -1.56 -8.03 -9.92
N THR A 212 -0.51 -7.48 -10.53
CA THR A 212 -0.11 -7.74 -11.92
C THR A 212 0.18 -9.22 -12.14
N TYR A 213 1.12 -9.80 -11.37
CA TYR A 213 1.50 -11.20 -11.53
C TYR A 213 0.36 -12.17 -11.20
N GLY A 214 -0.44 -11.90 -10.16
CA GLY A 214 -1.62 -12.71 -9.85
C GLY A 214 -2.66 -12.70 -10.98
N SER A 215 -2.90 -11.54 -11.57
CA SER A 215 -3.84 -11.37 -12.70
C SER A 215 -3.33 -12.05 -13.97
N LEU A 216 -2.04 -11.89 -14.29
CA LEU A 216 -1.42 -12.54 -15.45
C LEU A 216 -1.39 -14.06 -15.30
N ALA A 217 -1.02 -14.58 -14.13
CA ALA A 217 -0.99 -16.02 -13.87
C ALA A 217 -2.38 -16.66 -14.03
N TYR A 218 -3.41 -16.03 -13.45
CA TYR A 218 -4.78 -16.50 -13.57
C TYR A 218 -5.31 -16.36 -15.00
N GLY A 219 -5.07 -15.22 -15.65
CA GLY A 219 -5.49 -14.97 -17.03
C GLY A 219 -4.85 -15.94 -18.02
N LEU A 220 -3.54 -16.21 -17.89
CA LEU A 220 -2.84 -17.23 -18.66
C LEU A 220 -3.48 -18.61 -18.46
N PHE A 221 -3.69 -19.00 -17.21
CA PHE A 221 -4.35 -20.28 -16.87
C PHE A 221 -5.75 -20.40 -17.50
N ARG A 222 -6.54 -19.33 -17.52
CA ARG A 222 -7.91 -19.34 -18.03
C ARG A 222 -8.04 -19.19 -19.54
N PHE A 223 -7.15 -18.44 -20.19
CA PHE A 223 -7.21 -18.23 -21.63
C PHE A 223 -6.50 -19.32 -22.42
N TRP A 224 -5.68 -20.16 -21.76
CA TRP A 224 -4.93 -21.20 -22.45
C TRP A 224 -5.87 -22.18 -23.21
N PRO A 225 -5.62 -22.43 -24.52
CA PRO A 225 -6.45 -23.32 -25.32
C PRO A 225 -6.56 -24.75 -24.76
N ARG A 226 -7.69 -25.41 -25.01
CA ARG A 226 -7.94 -26.82 -24.62
C ARG A 226 -8.27 -27.69 -25.85
N PRO A 227 -7.68 -28.89 -25.99
CA PRO A 227 -6.63 -29.48 -25.14
C PRO A 227 -5.31 -28.71 -25.24
N PHE A 228 -4.40 -28.92 -24.27
CA PHE A 228 -3.09 -28.27 -24.27
C PHE A 228 -2.35 -28.65 -25.55
N ALA A 229 -2.28 -27.71 -26.49
CA ALA A 229 -1.58 -27.89 -27.76
C ALA A 229 -0.45 -26.87 -27.81
N TRP A 230 0.80 -27.33 -27.77
CA TRP A 230 2.00 -26.51 -27.95
C TRP A 230 2.15 -26.12 -29.42
N ARG A 231 1.18 -25.37 -29.95
CA ARG A 231 1.20 -24.82 -31.30
C ARG A 231 1.26 -23.31 -31.16
N TRP A 232 2.39 -22.69 -31.49
CA TRP A 232 2.59 -21.23 -31.38
C TRP A 232 1.46 -20.41 -32.04
N ARG A 233 0.81 -20.95 -33.08
CA ARG A 233 -0.36 -20.33 -33.74
C ARG A 233 -1.59 -20.15 -32.84
N THR A 234 -1.71 -20.90 -31.74
CA THR A 234 -2.82 -20.77 -30.78
C THR A 234 -2.52 -19.82 -29.62
N TRP A 235 -1.28 -19.31 -29.54
CA TRP A 235 -0.83 -18.44 -28.42
C TRP A 235 -1.18 -16.97 -28.63
N GLY A 236 -1.34 -16.53 -29.88
CA GLY A 236 -1.53 -15.11 -30.22
C GLY A 236 -2.74 -14.46 -29.53
N TRP A 237 -3.85 -15.20 -29.38
CA TRP A 237 -5.06 -14.63 -28.79
C TRP A 237 -5.01 -14.50 -27.25
N PRO A 238 -4.63 -15.54 -26.47
CA PRO A 238 -4.41 -15.38 -25.03
C PRO A 238 -3.42 -14.27 -24.69
N ILE A 239 -2.30 -14.22 -25.39
CA ILE A 239 -1.29 -13.17 -25.20
C ILE A 239 -1.86 -11.80 -25.58
N GLY A 240 -2.59 -11.70 -26.70
CA GLY A 240 -3.24 -10.46 -27.12
C GLY A 240 -4.25 -9.91 -26.13
N LEU A 241 -5.05 -10.78 -25.47
CA LEU A 241 -5.99 -10.35 -24.43
C LEU A 241 -5.29 -9.86 -23.16
N LEU A 242 -4.20 -10.52 -22.76
CA LEU A 242 -3.41 -10.11 -21.60
C LEU A 242 -2.62 -8.84 -21.88
N ALA A 243 -2.09 -8.69 -23.08
CA ALA A 243 -1.48 -7.46 -23.55
C ALA A 243 -2.49 -6.31 -23.55
N LEU A 244 -3.72 -6.53 -24.05
CA LEU A 244 -4.79 -5.54 -23.99
C LEU A 244 -5.15 -5.17 -22.55
N PHE A 245 -5.32 -6.15 -21.66
CA PHE A 245 -5.54 -5.93 -20.23
C PHE A 245 -4.45 -5.04 -19.62
N GLY A 246 -3.17 -5.38 -19.86
CA GLY A 246 -2.02 -4.62 -19.37
C GLY A 246 -1.94 -3.21 -19.96
N LEU A 247 -2.09 -3.05 -21.27
CA LEU A 247 -2.04 -1.76 -21.95
C LEU A 247 -3.15 -0.82 -21.51
N VAL A 248 -4.38 -1.32 -21.34
CA VAL A 248 -5.50 -0.52 -20.83
C VAL A 248 -5.25 -0.10 -19.39
N GLY A 249 -4.76 -1.00 -18.53
CA GLY A 249 -4.50 -0.66 -17.14
C GLY A 249 -3.33 0.30 -16.95
N LEU A 250 -2.20 0.08 -17.63
CA LEU A 250 -1.06 0.99 -17.59
C LEU A 250 -1.40 2.34 -18.22
N GLY A 251 -2.16 2.35 -19.32
CA GLY A 251 -2.65 3.58 -19.94
C GLY A 251 -3.57 4.37 -19.00
N ALA A 252 -4.53 3.70 -18.36
CA ALA A 252 -5.46 4.33 -17.41
C ALA A 252 -4.79 4.84 -16.12
N ALA A 253 -3.61 4.34 -15.77
CA ALA A 253 -2.83 4.79 -14.62
C ALA A 253 -1.61 5.66 -15.01
N ALA A 254 -1.46 6.00 -16.29
CA ALA A 254 -0.25 6.68 -16.80
C ALA A 254 -0.01 8.05 -16.16
N VAL A 255 -1.08 8.74 -15.74
CA VAL A 255 -1.00 10.04 -15.06
C VAL A 255 -0.22 9.97 -13.74
N GLN A 256 -0.25 8.81 -13.07
CA GLN A 256 0.53 8.54 -11.86
C GLN A 256 1.86 7.85 -12.20
N ILE A 257 1.84 6.84 -13.08
CA ILE A 257 3.02 6.00 -13.34
C ILE A 257 4.17 6.77 -13.99
N LEU A 258 3.89 7.63 -14.98
CA LEU A 258 4.95 8.34 -15.69
C LEU A 258 5.75 9.31 -14.82
N PRO A 259 5.14 10.23 -14.05
CA PRO A 259 5.92 11.08 -13.15
C PRO A 259 6.62 10.26 -12.06
N SER A 260 5.99 9.19 -11.54
CA SER A 260 6.67 8.30 -10.60
C SER A 260 7.89 7.58 -11.19
N TRP A 261 7.87 7.26 -12.49
CA TRP A 261 9.02 6.70 -13.18
C TRP A 261 10.16 7.72 -13.32
N GLU A 262 9.85 8.96 -13.69
CA GLU A 262 10.83 10.06 -13.73
C GLU A 262 11.48 10.27 -12.36
N PHE A 263 10.67 10.25 -11.29
CA PHE A 263 11.18 10.39 -9.94
C PHE A 263 12.03 9.19 -9.50
N LEU A 264 11.61 7.97 -9.79
CA LEU A 264 12.37 6.75 -9.49
C LEU A 264 13.76 6.76 -10.16
N ALA A 265 13.87 7.29 -11.38
CA ALA A 265 15.15 7.39 -12.09
C ALA A 265 16.16 8.33 -11.41
N LEU A 266 15.69 9.22 -10.53
CA LEU A 266 16.50 10.19 -9.79
C LEU A 266 16.65 9.83 -8.30
N SER A 267 16.05 8.71 -7.86
CA SER A 267 15.96 8.36 -6.45
C SER A 267 17.07 7.39 -6.01
N THR A 268 17.24 7.21 -4.69
CA THR A 268 18.19 6.27 -4.07
C THR A 268 17.91 4.78 -4.31
N ARG A 269 16.94 4.43 -5.16
CA ARG A 269 16.55 3.04 -5.44
C ARG A 269 17.56 2.37 -6.38
N SER A 270 18.75 2.05 -5.86
CA SER A 270 19.65 1.05 -6.43
C SER A 270 19.17 -0.36 -6.05
N GLY A 271 19.54 -1.38 -6.84
CA GLY A 271 19.09 -2.75 -6.59
C GLY A 271 19.46 -3.24 -5.18
N ILE A 272 18.50 -3.80 -4.45
CA ILE A 272 18.72 -4.34 -3.11
C ILE A 272 19.41 -5.70 -3.25
N GLY A 273 20.46 -5.96 -2.45
CA GLY A 273 21.13 -7.25 -2.44
C GLY A 273 20.21 -8.40 -1.99
N PHE A 274 20.52 -9.63 -2.40
CA PHE A 274 19.69 -10.80 -2.13
C PHE A 274 19.35 -11.00 -0.64
N GLU A 275 20.32 -10.74 0.25
CA GLU A 275 20.14 -10.94 1.70
C GLU A 275 19.08 -10.04 2.32
N GLU A 276 18.96 -8.80 1.85
CA GLU A 276 17.96 -7.85 2.31
C GLU A 276 16.65 -8.01 1.54
N ALA A 277 16.72 -8.19 0.22
CA ALA A 277 15.54 -8.39 -0.61
C ALA A 277 14.80 -9.69 -0.24
N GLY A 278 15.54 -10.75 0.13
CA GLY A 278 15.00 -12.07 0.49
C GLY A 278 14.47 -12.20 1.91
N ARG A 279 14.38 -11.12 2.71
CA ARG A 279 13.68 -11.18 4.00
C ARG A 279 12.18 -11.45 3.79
N GLY A 280 11.64 -12.37 4.59
CA GLY A 280 10.25 -12.80 4.57
C GLY A 280 9.95 -13.65 5.82
N PHE A 281 8.87 -14.43 5.79
CA PHE A 281 8.53 -15.33 6.91
C PHE A 281 9.62 -16.38 7.14
N THR A 282 10.03 -16.54 8.38
CA THR A 282 10.87 -17.68 8.78
C THR A 282 10.04 -18.97 8.76
N PRO A 283 10.67 -20.15 8.66
CA PRO A 283 9.95 -21.42 8.82
C PRO A 283 9.21 -21.53 10.16
N TYR A 284 9.71 -20.85 11.21
CA TYR A 284 9.07 -20.77 12.52
C TYR A 284 7.75 -19.99 12.47
N ASP A 285 7.67 -18.93 11.66
CA ASP A 285 6.45 -18.12 11.53
C ASP A 285 5.28 -18.93 10.94
N LEU A 286 5.53 -20.04 10.24
CA LEU A 286 4.46 -20.93 9.73
C LEU A 286 3.58 -21.53 10.84
N VAL A 287 4.06 -21.53 12.10
CA VAL A 287 3.27 -21.90 13.27
C VAL A 287 2.05 -20.97 13.45
N GLN A 288 2.09 -19.74 12.93
CA GLN A 288 0.98 -18.78 12.91
C GLN A 288 -0.27 -19.29 12.19
N LEU A 289 -0.14 -20.27 11.29
CA LEU A 289 -1.30 -20.89 10.63
C LEU A 289 -2.27 -21.46 11.67
N VAL A 290 -1.75 -22.04 12.75
CA VAL A 290 -2.54 -22.66 13.81
C VAL A 290 -2.59 -21.79 15.07
N PHE A 291 -1.49 -21.12 15.40
CA PHE A 291 -1.34 -20.30 16.60
C PHE A 291 -1.00 -18.87 16.23
N PRO A 292 -1.99 -18.00 15.93
CA PRO A 292 -1.75 -16.64 15.46
C PRO A 292 -0.86 -15.81 16.39
N GLN A 293 -0.83 -16.12 17.68
CA GLN A 293 -0.04 -15.39 18.68
C GLN A 293 1.44 -15.83 18.77
N VAL A 294 1.88 -16.83 17.99
CA VAL A 294 3.27 -17.33 17.97
C VAL A 294 4.07 -16.69 16.84
N GLY A 295 5.34 -16.38 17.05
CA GLY A 295 6.22 -15.82 16.01
C GLY A 295 6.26 -14.28 16.02
N GLY A 296 6.50 -13.69 14.85
CA GLY A 296 6.56 -12.23 14.69
C GLY A 296 5.32 -11.47 15.20
N ALA A 297 5.44 -10.14 15.34
CA ALA A 297 4.44 -9.28 15.99
C ALA A 297 3.02 -9.27 15.35
N VAL A 298 2.84 -9.90 14.17
CA VAL A 298 1.64 -9.79 13.35
C VAL A 298 1.21 -11.18 12.80
N PRO A 299 -0.05 -11.64 13.01
CA PRO A 299 -0.54 -12.97 12.62
C PRO A 299 -0.91 -13.07 11.14
N ALA A 300 -0.07 -12.59 10.23
CA ALA A 300 -0.42 -12.42 8.82
C ALA A 300 -0.75 -13.75 8.10
N LEU A 301 -0.28 -14.90 8.61
CA LEU A 301 -0.57 -16.22 8.05
C LEU A 301 -1.92 -16.81 8.50
N TYR A 302 -2.54 -16.24 9.53
CA TYR A 302 -3.74 -16.83 10.13
C TYR A 302 -4.99 -16.62 9.27
N VAL A 303 -5.63 -17.71 8.86
CA VAL A 303 -6.88 -17.71 8.07
C VAL A 303 -8.06 -18.36 8.81
N GLY A 304 -7.87 -18.74 10.07
CA GLY A 304 -8.84 -19.46 10.90
C GLY A 304 -8.61 -20.97 10.94
N ILE A 305 -8.90 -21.59 12.08
CA ILE A 305 -8.69 -23.03 12.32
C ILE A 305 -9.64 -23.90 11.50
N LEU A 306 -10.94 -23.56 11.48
CA LEU A 306 -11.91 -24.30 10.67
C LEU A 306 -11.66 -24.15 9.16
N PRO A 307 -11.33 -22.93 8.64
CA PRO A 307 -10.86 -22.74 7.27
C PRO A 307 -9.68 -23.65 6.89
N LEU A 308 -8.68 -23.84 7.75
CA LEU A 308 -7.58 -24.78 7.46
C LEU A 308 -8.06 -26.22 7.20
N GLY A 309 -9.13 -26.66 7.87
CA GLY A 309 -9.76 -27.96 7.62
C GLY A 309 -10.56 -28.04 6.32
N LEU A 310 -11.07 -26.91 5.80
CA LEU A 310 -11.84 -26.86 4.56
C LEU A 310 -10.96 -26.95 3.30
N ILE A 311 -9.72 -26.49 3.36
CA ILE A 311 -8.75 -26.56 2.26
C ILE A 311 -8.50 -28.02 1.80
N PRO A 312 -8.08 -28.97 2.66
CA PRO A 312 -7.87 -30.35 2.24
C PRO A 312 -9.16 -31.02 1.78
N LEU A 313 -10.32 -30.66 2.34
CA LEU A 313 -11.61 -31.16 1.85
C LEU A 313 -11.87 -30.74 0.39
N ALA A 314 -11.56 -29.50 0.02
CA ALA A 314 -11.65 -29.04 -1.37
C ALA A 314 -10.72 -29.84 -2.29
N LEU A 315 -9.47 -30.08 -1.86
CA LEU A 315 -8.48 -30.86 -2.64
C LEU A 315 -8.89 -32.34 -2.77
N LEU A 316 -9.53 -32.91 -1.75
CA LEU A 316 -10.07 -34.28 -1.79
C LEU A 316 -11.31 -34.38 -2.68
N ALA A 317 -12.19 -33.38 -2.65
CA ALA A 317 -13.37 -33.32 -3.50
C ALA A 317 -13.00 -33.41 -4.99
N VAL A 318 -11.91 -32.75 -5.40
CA VAL A 318 -11.37 -32.83 -6.78
C VAL A 318 -11.07 -34.25 -7.24
N ARG A 319 -10.53 -35.09 -6.36
CA ARG A 319 -10.08 -36.44 -6.72
C ARG A 319 -11.20 -37.47 -6.67
N ARG A 320 -12.18 -37.28 -5.79
CA ARG A 320 -13.13 -38.34 -5.42
C ARG A 320 -14.59 -38.05 -5.76
N ASP A 321 -14.96 -36.80 -6.04
CA ASP A 321 -16.35 -36.47 -6.35
C ASP A 321 -16.63 -36.49 -7.86
N PRO A 322 -17.38 -37.49 -8.38
CA PRO A 322 -17.72 -37.56 -9.80
C PRO A 322 -18.64 -36.43 -10.25
N THR A 323 -19.30 -35.73 -9.33
CA THR A 323 -20.19 -34.60 -9.66
C THR A 323 -19.43 -33.30 -9.92
N GLU A 324 -18.15 -33.23 -9.54
CA GLU A 324 -17.34 -32.04 -9.81
C GLU A 324 -16.88 -31.96 -11.26
N SER A 325 -17.19 -30.83 -11.90
CA SER A 325 -16.81 -30.58 -13.30
C SER A 325 -15.29 -30.56 -13.48
N GLU A 326 -14.82 -30.98 -14.65
CA GLU A 326 -13.39 -30.94 -14.98
C GLU A 326 -12.80 -29.52 -14.82
N ASP A 327 -13.59 -28.48 -15.12
CA ASP A 327 -13.15 -27.10 -14.94
C ASP A 327 -12.96 -26.73 -13.46
N SER A 328 -13.90 -27.13 -12.58
CA SER A 328 -13.75 -26.97 -11.12
C SER A 328 -12.46 -27.62 -10.63
N ARG A 329 -12.19 -28.85 -11.08
CA ARG A 329 -11.01 -29.64 -10.67
C ARG A 329 -9.71 -28.94 -11.04
N ARG A 330 -9.64 -28.39 -12.26
CA ARG A 330 -8.48 -27.61 -12.72
C ARG A 330 -8.30 -26.32 -11.93
N ILE A 331 -9.38 -25.61 -11.64
CA ILE A 331 -9.35 -24.37 -10.85
C ILE A 331 -8.85 -24.68 -9.43
N ILE A 332 -9.40 -25.71 -8.78
CA ILE A 332 -8.96 -26.11 -7.44
C ILE A 332 -7.49 -26.53 -7.44
N ALA A 333 -7.03 -27.26 -8.47
CA ALA A 333 -5.62 -27.61 -8.60
C ALA A 333 -4.72 -26.37 -8.80
N PHE A 334 -5.14 -25.41 -9.64
CA PHE A 334 -4.44 -24.14 -9.83
C PHE A 334 -4.35 -23.36 -8.51
N LEU A 335 -5.45 -23.26 -7.76
CA LEU A 335 -5.49 -22.59 -6.46
C LEU A 335 -4.59 -23.31 -5.43
N GLY A 336 -4.58 -24.64 -5.41
CA GLY A 336 -3.71 -25.42 -4.51
C GLY A 336 -2.22 -25.21 -4.79
N TRP A 337 -1.82 -25.26 -6.06
CA TRP A 337 -0.44 -24.94 -6.45
C TRP A 337 -0.08 -23.47 -6.21
N GLY A 338 -1.00 -22.55 -6.52
CA GLY A 338 -0.82 -21.13 -6.26
C GLY A 338 -0.63 -20.82 -4.78
N LEU A 339 -1.41 -21.47 -3.90
CA LEU A 339 -1.25 -21.37 -2.45
C LEU A 339 0.14 -21.84 -2.00
N LEU A 340 0.59 -23.00 -2.47
CA LEU A 340 1.92 -23.52 -2.14
C LEU A 340 3.04 -22.58 -2.61
N VAL A 341 3.00 -22.16 -3.88
CA VAL A 341 3.98 -21.24 -4.46
C VAL A 341 4.00 -19.91 -3.70
N ALA A 342 2.84 -19.35 -3.37
CA ALA A 342 2.74 -18.10 -2.63
C ALA A 342 3.33 -18.20 -1.22
N VAL A 343 3.09 -19.30 -0.49
CA VAL A 343 3.72 -19.54 0.82
C VAL A 343 5.24 -19.63 0.68
N LEU A 344 5.75 -20.41 -0.29
CA LEU A 344 7.19 -20.55 -0.52
C LEU A 344 7.87 -19.22 -0.89
N LEU A 345 7.23 -18.40 -1.73
CA LEU A 345 7.72 -17.06 -2.05
C LEU A 345 7.66 -16.12 -0.83
N SER A 346 6.63 -16.23 -0.01
CA SER A 346 6.46 -15.39 1.19
C SER A 346 7.50 -15.63 2.27
N CYS A 347 8.10 -16.82 2.29
CA CYS A 347 9.23 -17.15 3.15
C CYS A 347 10.58 -16.62 2.64
N GLY A 348 10.60 -15.94 1.49
CA GLY A 348 11.81 -15.31 0.96
C GLY A 348 12.98 -16.30 0.82
N LYS A 349 14.14 -15.93 1.35
CA LYS A 349 15.39 -16.71 1.27
C LYS A 349 15.33 -18.05 2.03
N PHE A 350 14.38 -18.24 2.95
CA PHE A 350 14.37 -19.43 3.81
C PHE A 350 13.87 -20.70 3.13
N LEU A 351 12.99 -20.59 2.12
CA LEU A 351 12.42 -21.75 1.40
C LEU A 351 12.81 -21.80 -0.09
N GLY A 352 13.87 -21.08 -0.48
CA GLY A 352 14.57 -21.22 -1.77
C GLY A 352 13.84 -20.70 -3.02
N LEU A 353 12.50 -20.70 -3.08
CA LEU A 353 11.78 -20.34 -4.31
C LEU A 353 11.97 -18.87 -4.70
N TYR A 354 12.13 -17.98 -3.71
CA TYR A 354 12.41 -16.56 -3.94
C TYR A 354 13.71 -16.32 -4.70
N PHE A 355 14.70 -17.21 -4.62
CA PHE A 355 15.95 -17.11 -5.38
C PHE A 355 15.69 -16.98 -6.89
N PHE A 356 14.78 -17.80 -7.42
CA PHE A 356 14.41 -17.73 -8.83
C PHE A 356 13.65 -16.44 -9.17
N ALA A 357 12.76 -16.01 -8.27
CA ALA A 357 12.04 -14.75 -8.45
C ALA A 357 13.00 -13.55 -8.49
N TYR A 358 13.97 -13.51 -7.59
CA TYR A 358 15.00 -12.48 -7.51
C TYR A 358 15.85 -12.38 -8.79
N LEU A 359 16.24 -13.53 -9.37
CA LEU A 359 17.11 -13.56 -10.55
C LEU A 359 16.37 -13.33 -11.87
N PHE A 360 15.17 -13.90 -12.03
CA PHE A 360 14.55 -14.03 -13.35
C PHE A 360 13.22 -13.28 -13.51
N VAL A 361 12.56 -12.89 -12.41
CA VAL A 361 11.23 -12.30 -12.49
C VAL A 361 11.33 -10.76 -12.36
N PRO A 362 10.95 -9.99 -13.40
CA PRO A 362 11.10 -8.54 -13.40
C PRO A 362 10.47 -7.85 -12.19
N GLY A 363 11.22 -6.91 -11.61
CA GLY A 363 10.77 -6.07 -10.50
C GLY A 363 10.90 -6.69 -9.10
N TRP A 364 11.06 -8.00 -8.94
CA TRP A 364 11.15 -8.64 -7.61
C TRP A 364 12.39 -8.19 -6.83
N LYS A 365 13.54 -8.01 -7.50
CA LYS A 365 14.78 -7.50 -6.90
C LYS A 365 14.70 -6.06 -6.38
N LEU A 366 13.63 -5.32 -6.68
CA LEU A 366 13.48 -3.92 -6.28
C LEU A 366 12.90 -3.77 -4.87
N PHE A 367 12.35 -4.83 -4.29
CA PHE A 367 11.57 -4.73 -3.04
C PHE A 367 12.07 -5.71 -1.98
N ARG A 368 11.96 -5.26 -0.73
CA ARG A 368 12.07 -6.08 0.48
C ARG A 368 10.67 -6.46 0.98
N GLY A 369 10.62 -7.36 1.95
CA GLY A 369 9.38 -7.76 2.61
C GLY A 369 8.58 -8.73 1.75
N GLN A 370 9.12 -9.93 1.56
CA GLN A 370 8.50 -10.95 0.70
C GLN A 370 7.26 -11.57 1.33
N GLU A 371 7.08 -11.42 2.64
CA GLU A 371 5.88 -11.81 3.39
C GLU A 371 4.60 -11.26 2.75
N ARG A 372 4.66 -10.12 2.05
CA ARG A 372 3.52 -9.52 1.33
C ARG A 372 2.95 -10.42 0.24
N THR A 373 3.74 -11.35 -0.30
CA THR A 373 3.28 -12.35 -1.30
C THR A 373 2.18 -13.25 -0.75
N ILE A 374 2.04 -13.34 0.57
CA ILE A 374 1.03 -14.17 1.22
C ILE A 374 -0.41 -13.76 0.85
N VAL A 375 -0.64 -12.55 0.33
CA VAL A 375 -1.96 -12.15 -0.21
C VAL A 375 -2.50 -13.15 -1.23
N TRP A 376 -1.63 -13.75 -2.06
CA TRP A 376 -2.01 -14.79 -3.01
C TRP A 376 -2.40 -16.09 -2.31
N ALA A 377 -1.66 -16.48 -1.27
CA ALA A 377 -1.97 -17.68 -0.49
C ALA A 377 -3.29 -17.51 0.26
N VAL A 378 -3.54 -16.35 0.86
CA VAL A 378 -4.77 -16.05 1.60
C VAL A 378 -5.97 -16.04 0.65
N LEU A 379 -5.87 -15.40 -0.51
CA LEU A 379 -6.97 -15.42 -1.50
C LEU A 379 -7.21 -16.83 -2.05
N ALA A 380 -6.16 -17.55 -2.44
CA ALA A 380 -6.30 -18.91 -2.93
C ALA A 380 -6.87 -19.86 -1.86
N GLY A 381 -6.39 -19.74 -0.63
CA GLY A 381 -6.88 -20.48 0.53
C GLY A 381 -8.34 -20.19 0.82
N ALA A 382 -8.74 -18.92 0.83
CA ALA A 382 -10.14 -18.52 0.99
C ALA A 382 -11.06 -19.11 -0.09
N LEU A 383 -10.62 -19.10 -1.36
CA LEU A 383 -11.37 -19.72 -2.47
C LEU A 383 -11.48 -21.24 -2.32
N LEU A 384 -10.40 -21.91 -1.88
CA LEU A 384 -10.41 -23.33 -1.54
C LEU A 384 -11.36 -23.64 -0.38
N CYS A 385 -11.37 -22.82 0.67
CA CYS A 385 -12.35 -22.91 1.76
C CYS A 385 -13.78 -22.79 1.24
N GLY A 386 -14.03 -21.88 0.29
CA GLY A 386 -15.31 -21.74 -0.39
C GLY A 386 -15.73 -23.01 -1.15
N TYR A 387 -14.81 -23.66 -1.87
CA TYR A 387 -15.05 -24.95 -2.51
C TYR A 387 -15.32 -26.06 -1.48
N GLY A 388 -14.55 -26.13 -0.40
CA GLY A 388 -14.74 -27.10 0.69
C GLY A 388 -16.11 -26.95 1.37
N ALA A 389 -16.51 -25.73 1.68
CA ALA A 389 -17.82 -25.42 2.26
C ALA A 389 -18.97 -25.73 1.28
N ALA A 390 -18.79 -25.42 -0.01
CA ALA A 390 -19.77 -25.75 -1.05
C ALA A 390 -19.97 -27.26 -1.17
N TRP A 391 -18.88 -28.02 -1.17
CA TRP A 391 -18.89 -29.47 -1.22
C TRP A 391 -19.60 -30.08 -0.01
N LEU A 392 -19.24 -29.64 1.20
CA LEU A 392 -19.84 -30.11 2.45
C LEU A 392 -21.35 -29.81 2.50
N ASN A 393 -21.77 -28.62 2.04
CA ASN A 393 -23.19 -28.25 1.96
C ASN A 393 -23.97 -29.18 1.03
N ARG A 394 -23.44 -29.55 -0.14
CA ARG A 394 -24.11 -30.47 -1.06
C ARG A 394 -24.30 -31.86 -0.42
N ARG A 395 -23.29 -32.35 0.30
CA ARG A 395 -23.35 -33.64 1.01
C ARG A 395 -24.39 -33.64 2.13
N TRP A 396 -24.44 -32.57 2.94
CA TRP A 396 -25.45 -32.43 3.99
C TRP A 396 -26.88 -32.33 3.45
N VAL A 397 -27.09 -31.59 2.35
CA VAL A 397 -28.40 -31.54 1.70
C VAL A 397 -28.78 -32.93 1.19
N ALA A 398 -27.89 -33.62 0.49
CA ALA A 398 -28.15 -34.97 -0.05
C ALA A 398 -28.45 -36.00 1.05
N ALA A 399 -27.76 -35.94 2.18
CA ALA A 399 -28.01 -36.80 3.34
C ALA A 399 -29.41 -36.57 3.95
N ARG A 400 -29.86 -35.31 4.01
CA ARG A 400 -31.19 -34.95 4.53
C ARG A 400 -32.34 -35.31 3.61
N THR A 401 -32.13 -35.19 2.30
CA THR A 401 -33.18 -35.46 1.30
C THR A 401 -33.27 -36.94 0.93
N GLY A 402 -32.51 -37.82 1.59
CA GLY A 402 -32.49 -39.26 1.30
C GLY A 402 -31.94 -39.62 -0.09
N SER A 403 -31.37 -38.64 -0.80
CA SER A 403 -30.85 -38.79 -2.16
C SER A 403 -29.36 -39.14 -2.20
N ALA A 404 -28.81 -39.58 -1.06
CA ALA A 404 -27.42 -39.97 -0.98
C ALA A 404 -27.21 -41.25 -1.78
N VAL A 405 -26.53 -41.13 -2.93
CA VAL A 405 -26.05 -42.28 -3.70
C VAL A 405 -25.17 -43.11 -2.76
N GLN A 406 -25.61 -44.32 -2.42
CA GLN A 406 -24.81 -45.31 -1.72
C GLN A 406 -23.65 -45.72 -2.65
N SER A 407 -22.56 -44.97 -2.61
CA SER A 407 -21.32 -45.39 -3.25
C SER A 407 -20.67 -46.47 -2.38
N PRO A 408 -20.33 -47.66 -2.92
CA PRO A 408 -19.68 -48.74 -2.16
C PRO A 408 -18.30 -48.35 -1.58
N ALA A 409 -17.72 -47.24 -2.05
CA ALA A 409 -16.48 -46.66 -1.55
C ALA A 409 -16.78 -45.39 -0.73
N ALA A 410 -17.44 -45.53 0.41
CA ALA A 410 -17.69 -44.40 1.32
C ALA A 410 -16.34 -43.79 1.76
N SER A 411 -16.10 -42.54 1.39
CA SER A 411 -14.89 -41.81 1.75
C SER A 411 -14.83 -41.59 3.28
N LEU A 412 -13.65 -41.38 3.86
CA LEU A 412 -13.51 -41.10 5.31
C LEU A 412 -14.45 -39.97 5.80
N PRO A 413 -14.64 -38.85 5.05
CA PRO A 413 -15.66 -37.85 5.37
C PRO A 413 -17.10 -38.37 5.34
N ASP A 414 -17.46 -39.27 4.43
CA ASP A 414 -18.80 -39.85 4.37
C ASP A 414 -19.07 -40.71 5.61
N ARG A 415 -18.06 -41.44 6.10
CA ARG A 415 -18.14 -42.21 7.37
C ARG A 415 -18.20 -41.31 8.60
N LEU A 416 -17.43 -40.22 8.62
CA LEU A 416 -17.46 -39.22 9.70
C LEU A 416 -18.80 -38.47 9.72
N LEU A 417 -19.36 -38.13 8.56
CA LEU A 417 -20.67 -37.48 8.44
C LEU A 417 -21.78 -38.45 8.85
N GLN A 418 -21.75 -39.70 8.39
CA GLN A 418 -22.70 -40.73 8.81
C GLN A 418 -22.61 -41.03 10.30
N GLY A 419 -21.41 -41.02 10.90
CA GLY A 419 -21.19 -41.15 12.34
C GLY A 419 -21.60 -39.90 13.15
N ALA A 420 -21.38 -38.70 12.63
CA ALA A 420 -21.81 -37.45 13.27
C ALA A 420 -23.33 -37.24 13.21
N THR A 421 -24.00 -37.84 12.21
CA THR A 421 -25.46 -37.92 12.11
C THR A 421 -26.03 -39.24 12.65
N GLY A 422 -25.18 -40.13 13.16
CA GLY A 422 -25.51 -41.45 13.67
C GLY A 422 -25.99 -41.41 15.12
N SER A 423 -26.13 -42.60 15.74
CA SER A 423 -26.66 -42.77 17.10
C SER A 423 -25.96 -41.86 18.14
N PRO A 424 -26.63 -41.46 19.23
CA PRO A 424 -26.09 -40.55 20.25
C PRO A 424 -24.68 -40.90 20.76
N GLU A 425 -24.36 -42.19 20.79
CA GLU A 425 -23.08 -42.76 21.25
C GLU A 425 -21.91 -42.44 20.31
N SER A 426 -22.12 -42.49 19.00
CA SER A 426 -21.09 -42.14 17.99
C SER A 426 -20.75 -40.64 17.99
N SER A 427 -21.74 -39.80 18.34
CA SER A 427 -21.55 -38.36 18.54
C SER A 427 -20.75 -38.04 19.82
N LEU A 428 -20.95 -38.82 20.89
CA LEU A 428 -20.18 -38.70 22.13
C LEU A 428 -18.73 -39.10 21.92
N ALA A 429 -18.47 -40.22 21.23
CA ALA A 429 -17.11 -40.68 20.92
C ALA A 429 -16.32 -39.67 20.06
N LEU A 430 -16.96 -39.06 19.07
CA LEU A 430 -16.35 -38.00 18.26
C LEU A 430 -16.07 -36.73 19.10
N GLY A 431 -16.99 -36.36 19.99
CA GLY A 431 -16.83 -35.27 20.94
C GLY A 431 -15.66 -35.50 21.90
N PHE A 432 -15.52 -36.70 22.45
CA PHE A 432 -14.38 -37.09 23.30
C PHE A 432 -13.06 -37.12 22.53
N GLY A 433 -13.05 -37.63 21.29
CA GLY A 433 -11.85 -37.63 20.45
C GLY A 433 -11.36 -36.23 20.11
N LEU A 434 -12.27 -35.29 19.87
CA LEU A 434 -11.94 -33.89 19.62
C LEU A 434 -11.56 -33.13 20.88
N ALA A 435 -12.17 -33.45 22.03
CA ALA A 435 -11.73 -32.93 23.33
C ALA A 435 -10.33 -33.42 23.70
N ALA A 436 -10.00 -34.70 23.42
CA ALA A 436 -8.68 -35.27 23.63
C ALA A 436 -7.63 -34.67 22.68
N LEU A 437 -7.98 -34.47 21.41
CA LEU A 437 -7.12 -33.76 20.45
C LEU A 437 -6.87 -32.32 20.89
N ALA A 438 -7.91 -31.62 21.35
CA ALA A 438 -7.80 -30.26 21.86
C ALA A 438 -6.93 -30.21 23.13
N ALA A 439 -7.03 -31.21 24.02
CA ALA A 439 -6.17 -31.35 25.20
C ALA A 439 -4.71 -31.65 24.83
N LEU A 440 -4.47 -32.45 23.80
CA LEU A 440 -3.12 -32.72 23.28
C LEU A 440 -2.50 -31.48 22.61
N ILE A 441 -3.30 -30.71 21.87
CA ILE A 441 -2.88 -29.43 21.30
C ILE A 441 -2.55 -28.43 22.42
N LEU A 442 -3.43 -28.31 23.42
CA LEU A 442 -3.21 -27.52 24.64
C LEU A 442 -1.89 -27.90 25.33
N ALA A 443 -1.63 -29.20 25.52
CA ALA A 443 -0.42 -29.69 26.16
C ALA A 443 0.85 -29.42 25.33
N PHE A 444 0.78 -29.61 24.01
CA PHE A 444 1.90 -29.32 23.11
C PHE A 444 2.23 -27.82 23.07
N VAL A 445 1.21 -26.97 23.03
CA VAL A 445 1.37 -25.51 23.04
C VAL A 445 1.94 -25.02 24.36
N PHE A 446 1.45 -25.56 25.48
CA PHE A 446 1.99 -25.27 26.80
C PHE A 446 3.47 -25.67 26.90
N LEU A 447 3.82 -26.85 26.39
CA LEU A 447 5.21 -27.32 26.34
C LEU A 447 6.10 -26.40 25.51
N VAL A 448 5.66 -25.98 24.32
CA VAL A 448 6.43 -25.06 23.44
C VAL A 448 6.57 -23.67 24.06
N GLY A 449 5.52 -23.13 24.68
CA GLY A 449 5.55 -21.83 25.37
C GLY A 449 6.45 -21.84 26.61
N TYR A 450 6.40 -22.93 27.39
CA TYR A 450 7.26 -23.15 28.55
C TYR A 450 8.75 -23.25 28.16
N LEU A 451 9.05 -23.99 27.08
CA LEU A 451 10.42 -24.12 26.57
C LEU A 451 10.94 -22.82 25.91
N GLY A 452 10.04 -21.92 25.48
CA GLY A 452 10.38 -20.65 24.84
C GLY A 452 10.57 -19.45 25.78
N GLY A 453 10.40 -19.61 27.10
CA GLY A 453 10.67 -18.56 28.10
C GLY A 453 9.80 -17.30 27.99
N ASN A 454 8.57 -17.42 27.50
CA ASN A 454 7.73 -16.26 27.14
C ASN A 454 6.62 -16.00 28.18
N ASP A 455 6.56 -14.80 28.78
CA ASP A 455 5.59 -14.40 29.83
C ASP A 455 4.11 -14.35 29.35
N ARG A 456 3.85 -14.64 28.08
CA ARG A 456 2.52 -14.63 27.45
C ARG A 456 1.68 -15.90 27.70
N LEU A 457 2.08 -16.76 28.65
CA LEU A 457 1.43 -18.03 29.00
C LEU A 457 -0.10 -17.93 29.18
N TRP A 458 -0.61 -16.81 29.71
CA TRP A 458 -2.05 -16.58 29.89
C TRP A 458 -2.82 -16.31 28.58
N GLY A 459 -2.18 -15.68 27.59
CA GLY A 459 -2.76 -15.53 26.25
C GLY A 459 -2.86 -16.87 25.54
N PHE A 460 -1.87 -17.75 25.73
CA PHE A 460 -1.83 -19.10 25.19
C PHE A 460 -2.92 -20.02 25.75
N THR A 461 -3.13 -20.00 27.08
CA THR A 461 -4.19 -20.81 27.71
C THR A 461 -5.58 -20.32 27.33
N ALA A 462 -5.79 -19.00 27.24
CA ALA A 462 -7.06 -18.43 26.77
C ALA A 462 -7.34 -18.76 25.29
N ALA A 463 -6.34 -18.65 24.40
CA ALA A 463 -6.47 -19.00 22.97
C ALA A 463 -6.77 -20.49 22.77
N SER A 464 -6.18 -21.34 23.61
CA SER A 464 -6.37 -22.78 23.53
C SER A 464 -7.70 -23.25 24.13
N LEU A 465 -8.19 -22.58 25.18
CA LEU A 465 -9.56 -22.77 25.69
C LEU A 465 -10.60 -22.27 24.67
N ALA A 466 -10.34 -21.14 24.02
CA ALA A 466 -11.17 -20.65 22.92
C ALA A 466 -11.20 -21.65 21.76
N LEU A 467 -10.06 -22.26 21.39
CA LEU A 467 -9.97 -23.34 20.40
C LEU A 467 -10.80 -24.58 20.81
N VAL A 468 -10.82 -24.97 22.08
CA VAL A 468 -11.64 -26.11 22.56
C VAL A 468 -13.14 -25.80 22.47
N VAL A 469 -13.55 -24.63 22.99
CA VAL A 469 -14.94 -24.16 22.91
C VAL A 469 -15.35 -24.02 21.44
N PHE A 470 -14.45 -23.55 20.60
CA PHE A 470 -14.63 -23.43 19.17
C PHE A 470 -14.81 -24.78 18.47
N LEU A 471 -13.96 -25.76 18.75
CA LEU A 471 -14.11 -27.13 18.22
C LEU A 471 -15.42 -27.77 18.69
N PHE A 472 -15.85 -27.49 19.92
CA PHE A 472 -17.14 -27.92 20.46
C PHE A 472 -18.34 -27.24 19.77
N LEU A 473 -18.28 -25.93 19.53
CA LEU A 473 -19.30 -25.21 18.76
C LEU A 473 -19.34 -25.65 17.29
N ALA A 474 -18.18 -25.93 16.68
CA ALA A 474 -18.06 -26.48 15.34
C ALA A 474 -18.68 -27.90 15.26
N LEU A 475 -18.54 -28.71 16.30
CA LEU A 475 -19.21 -30.01 16.43
C LEU A 475 -20.73 -29.88 16.54
N LEU A 476 -21.23 -28.96 17.37
CA LEU A 476 -22.66 -28.68 17.50
C LEU A 476 -23.25 -28.13 16.19
N ALA A 477 -22.49 -27.29 15.50
CA ALA A 477 -22.80 -26.78 14.16
C ALA A 477 -22.96 -27.92 13.15
N VAL A 478 -22.00 -28.85 13.11
CA VAL A 478 -22.01 -30.05 12.27
C VAL A 478 -23.21 -30.94 12.61
N ARG A 479 -23.52 -31.13 13.91
CA ARG A 479 -24.66 -31.93 14.39
C ARG A 479 -26.02 -31.35 13.99
N SER A 480 -26.15 -30.03 13.97
CA SER A 480 -27.41 -29.37 13.56
C SER A 480 -27.71 -29.50 12.06
N GLY A 481 -26.72 -29.94 11.25
CA GLY A 481 -26.73 -30.01 9.78
C GLY A 481 -26.99 -28.68 9.07
N ARG A 482 -26.91 -27.53 9.76
CA ARG A 482 -27.13 -26.20 9.17
C ARG A 482 -25.79 -25.54 8.90
N VAL A 483 -25.47 -25.39 7.61
CA VAL A 483 -24.19 -24.86 7.11
C VAL A 483 -23.94 -23.40 7.51
N VAL A 484 -25.00 -22.67 7.84
CA VAL A 484 -24.93 -21.31 8.40
C VAL A 484 -24.05 -21.27 9.65
N TRP A 485 -24.03 -22.32 10.46
CA TRP A 485 -23.18 -22.36 11.65
C TRP A 485 -21.69 -22.45 11.33
N LEU A 486 -21.29 -23.02 10.18
CA LEU A 486 -19.89 -22.94 9.74
C LEU A 486 -19.46 -21.48 9.58
N LEU A 487 -20.33 -20.65 8.99
CA LEU A 487 -20.05 -19.24 8.80
C LEU A 487 -19.97 -18.50 10.14
N VAL A 488 -20.91 -18.77 11.07
CA VAL A 488 -20.89 -18.19 12.42
C VAL A 488 -19.60 -18.53 13.16
N VAL A 489 -19.20 -19.80 13.12
CA VAL A 489 -17.97 -20.28 13.75
C VAL A 489 -16.76 -19.58 13.13
N ILE A 490 -16.63 -19.52 11.80
CA ILE A 490 -15.55 -18.77 11.13
C ILE A 490 -15.52 -17.29 11.51
N VAL A 491 -16.68 -16.64 11.61
CA VAL A 491 -16.77 -15.24 12.03
C VAL A 491 -16.26 -15.09 13.46
N VAL A 492 -16.71 -15.93 14.40
CA VAL A 492 -16.26 -15.89 15.80
C VAL A 492 -14.75 -16.10 15.89
N ASP A 493 -14.19 -17.05 15.13
CA ASP A 493 -12.74 -17.31 15.08
C ASP A 493 -11.95 -16.05 14.69
N LEU A 494 -12.23 -15.54 13.50
CA LEU A 494 -11.50 -14.40 12.94
C LEU A 494 -11.70 -13.14 13.77
N PHE A 495 -12.90 -12.92 14.32
CA PHE A 495 -13.22 -11.74 15.13
C PHE A 495 -12.66 -11.85 16.55
N THR A 496 -12.26 -13.03 17.00
CA THR A 496 -11.60 -13.19 18.31
C THR A 496 -10.12 -12.84 18.21
N PHE A 497 -9.44 -13.28 17.15
CA PHE A 497 -7.98 -13.17 17.06
C PHE A 497 -7.47 -11.92 16.34
N ASN A 498 -8.22 -11.39 15.38
CA ASN A 498 -7.68 -10.40 14.46
C ASN A 498 -7.95 -8.91 14.78
N PRO A 499 -8.98 -8.50 15.55
CA PRO A 499 -9.25 -7.07 15.76
C PRO A 499 -8.15 -6.30 16.49
N ALA A 500 -7.37 -6.95 17.36
CA ALA A 500 -6.41 -6.28 18.24
C ALA A 500 -5.13 -5.77 17.55
N HIS A 501 -4.96 -6.04 16.25
CA HIS A 501 -3.68 -5.81 15.55
C HIS A 501 -3.61 -4.51 14.73
N HIS A 502 -4.75 -3.84 14.48
CA HIS A 502 -4.78 -2.63 13.65
C HIS A 502 -5.21 -1.36 14.41
N ALA A 503 -5.81 -1.49 15.59
CA ALA A 503 -6.41 -0.36 16.29
C ALA A 503 -6.17 -0.39 17.81
N GLY A 504 -6.24 0.78 18.43
CA GLY A 504 -6.10 0.98 19.88
C GLY A 504 -6.83 2.24 20.35
N PRO A 505 -6.70 2.64 21.64
CA PRO A 505 -7.26 3.89 22.13
C PRO A 505 -6.81 5.09 21.28
N ILE A 506 -7.72 6.03 21.04
CA ILE A 506 -7.59 7.11 20.04
C ILE A 506 -6.29 7.93 20.22
N GLY A 507 -5.48 8.01 19.17
CA GLY A 507 -4.22 8.77 19.12
C GLY A 507 -4.33 10.28 18.90
N GLN A 508 -5.51 10.89 18.95
CA GLN A 508 -5.70 12.34 18.77
C GLN A 508 -4.88 13.16 19.79
N ALA A 509 -4.73 12.63 21.01
CA ALA A 509 -3.89 13.20 22.05
C ALA A 509 -2.41 13.31 21.65
N GLU A 510 -1.89 12.37 20.84
CA GLU A 510 -0.51 12.42 20.34
C GLU A 510 -0.33 13.55 19.31
N LEU A 511 -1.31 13.76 18.41
CA LEU A 511 -1.27 14.90 17.49
C LEU A 511 -1.28 16.23 18.24
N ASP A 512 -2.12 16.36 19.26
CA ASP A 512 -2.20 17.58 20.08
C ASP A 512 -0.89 17.82 20.87
N LYS A 513 -0.23 16.74 21.34
CA LYS A 513 1.08 16.78 22.00
C LYS A 513 2.15 17.37 21.08
N TYR A 514 2.28 16.87 19.85
CA TYR A 514 3.25 17.41 18.88
C TYR A 514 2.93 18.85 18.49
N ARG A 515 1.64 19.20 18.36
CA ARG A 515 1.23 20.57 18.07
C ARG A 515 1.69 21.56 19.15
N ALA A 516 1.56 21.20 20.43
CA ALA A 516 2.02 22.04 21.52
C ALA A 516 3.55 22.19 21.52
N PHE A 517 4.27 21.09 21.29
CA PHE A 517 5.73 21.07 21.18
C PHE A 517 6.26 21.93 20.02
N LEU A 518 5.53 21.98 18.91
CA LEU A 518 5.86 22.78 17.72
C LEU A 518 5.34 24.23 17.78
N SER A 519 4.84 24.69 18.93
CA SER A 519 4.23 26.02 19.05
C SER A 519 5.14 27.18 18.60
N ALA A 520 6.43 27.12 18.93
CA ALA A 520 7.40 28.16 18.53
C ALA A 520 7.57 28.27 16.99
N PRO A 521 7.96 27.21 16.25
CA PRO A 521 8.02 27.29 14.79
C PRO A 521 6.64 27.52 14.15
N MET A 522 5.53 27.09 14.77
CA MET A 522 4.19 27.39 14.24
C MET A 522 3.77 28.87 14.39
N ALA A 523 4.31 29.58 15.38
CA ALA A 523 4.01 30.99 15.63
C ALA A 523 4.90 31.93 14.81
N ASP A 524 6.05 31.46 14.32
CA ASP A 524 6.97 32.25 13.51
C ASP A 524 6.40 32.44 12.09
N THR A 525 6.26 33.70 11.69
CA THR A 525 5.74 34.11 10.36
C THR A 525 6.86 34.40 9.35
N GLY A 526 8.12 34.28 9.78
CA GLY A 526 9.29 34.49 8.92
C GLY A 526 9.44 33.43 7.83
N ILE A 527 10.45 33.64 6.97
CA ILE A 527 10.85 32.67 5.96
C ILE A 527 11.95 31.80 6.54
N PHE A 528 11.61 30.54 6.85
CA PHE A 528 12.55 29.57 7.42
C PHE A 528 12.19 28.14 7.03
N ARG A 529 13.06 27.22 7.41
CA ARG A 529 12.79 25.78 7.52
C ARG A 529 13.14 25.25 8.90
N VAL A 530 12.64 24.04 9.14
CA VAL A 530 12.96 23.22 10.29
C VAL A 530 13.83 22.05 9.85
N SER A 531 14.77 21.64 10.69
CA SER A 531 15.48 20.38 10.55
C SER A 531 14.97 19.41 11.61
N ASN A 532 14.15 18.45 11.19
CA ASN A 532 13.73 17.36 12.06
C ASN A 532 14.78 16.23 12.04
N ASP A 533 15.61 16.12 13.06
CA ASP A 533 16.60 15.05 13.27
C ASP A 533 15.93 13.69 13.58
N ASN A 534 14.84 13.38 12.86
CA ASN A 534 13.85 12.34 13.10
C ASN A 534 13.17 12.40 14.49
N ALA A 535 13.29 13.52 15.22
CA ALA A 535 12.73 13.73 16.56
C ALA A 535 11.19 13.59 16.60
N VAL A 536 10.52 14.10 15.57
CA VAL A 536 9.08 13.96 15.36
C VAL A 536 8.84 12.99 14.21
N PRO A 537 7.98 11.96 14.36
CA PRO A 537 7.82 10.93 13.35
C PRO A 537 7.13 11.43 12.06
N GLY A 538 7.52 10.80 10.94
CA GLY A 538 6.95 10.95 9.60
C GLY A 538 6.89 12.37 9.05
N ASN A 539 5.76 12.74 8.45
CA ASN A 539 5.59 13.95 7.64
C ASN A 539 4.77 15.03 8.35
N TYR A 540 5.04 15.28 9.64
CA TYR A 540 4.32 16.28 10.44
C TYR A 540 4.33 17.70 9.81
N GLY A 541 5.38 18.04 9.04
CA GLY A 541 5.47 19.31 8.30
C GLY A 541 4.26 19.56 7.39
N LEU A 542 3.71 18.51 6.76
CA LEU A 542 2.48 18.59 5.96
C LEU A 542 1.24 18.90 6.80
N LEU A 543 1.16 18.33 8.01
CA LEU A 543 0.02 18.50 8.90
C LEU A 543 -0.04 19.91 9.51
N TYR A 544 1.13 20.48 9.82
CA TYR A 544 1.26 21.78 10.50
C TYR A 544 1.72 22.92 9.59
N ARG A 545 1.93 22.66 8.30
CA ARG A 545 2.45 23.61 7.30
C ARG A 545 3.81 24.21 7.68
N ILE A 546 4.69 23.37 8.21
CA ILE A 546 6.05 23.71 8.57
C ILE A 546 6.98 23.14 7.50
N GLU A 547 7.78 23.99 6.87
CA GLU A 547 8.73 23.54 5.84
C GLU A 547 9.90 22.79 6.48
N ASP A 548 9.92 21.46 6.33
CA ASP A 548 10.95 20.59 6.88
C ASP A 548 11.98 20.17 5.81
N ILE A 549 13.26 20.17 6.19
CA ILE A 549 14.34 19.61 5.37
C ILE A 549 14.41 18.08 5.47
N ARG A 550 13.61 17.46 6.32
CA ARG A 550 13.52 16.02 6.53
C ARG A 550 12.09 15.55 6.23
N GLY A 551 11.83 14.25 6.40
CA GLY A 551 10.53 13.64 6.09
C GLY A 551 10.64 12.14 5.87
N SER A 552 9.51 11.52 5.52
CA SER A 552 9.40 10.10 5.22
C SER A 552 8.75 9.86 3.87
N SER A 553 9.49 9.19 2.98
CA SER A 553 8.99 8.65 1.71
C SER A 553 9.87 7.46 1.29
N PRO A 554 9.30 6.45 0.62
CA PRO A 554 10.07 5.35 0.04
C PRO A 554 10.95 5.78 -1.15
N LEU A 555 10.74 6.97 -1.70
CA LEU A 555 11.51 7.55 -2.80
C LEU A 555 12.11 8.89 -2.34
N GLN A 556 13.43 8.96 -2.27
CA GLN A 556 14.17 10.17 -1.94
C GLN A 556 15.19 10.44 -3.04
N LEU A 557 15.40 11.71 -3.40
CA LEU A 557 16.37 12.11 -4.40
C LEU A 557 17.78 11.67 -3.97
N GLN A 558 18.50 10.99 -4.86
CA GLN A 558 19.84 10.51 -4.55
C GLN A 558 20.80 11.64 -4.20
N ALA A 559 20.76 12.73 -4.96
CA ALA A 559 21.58 13.91 -4.70
C ALA A 559 21.26 14.55 -3.33
N TYR A 560 20.00 14.50 -2.90
CA TYR A 560 19.61 15.05 -1.59
C TYR A 560 20.13 14.19 -0.43
N ASN A 561 20.08 12.87 -0.56
CA ASN A 561 20.65 11.98 0.46
C ASN A 561 22.18 12.14 0.55
N GLN A 562 22.86 12.23 -0.59
CA GLN A 562 24.29 12.53 -0.63
C GLN A 562 24.62 13.88 0.01
N PHE A 563 23.79 14.90 -0.21
CA PHE A 563 23.94 16.19 0.43
C PHE A 563 23.89 16.08 1.97
N LEU A 564 22.90 15.37 2.50
CA LEU A 564 22.74 15.16 3.95
C LEU A 564 23.87 14.32 4.57
N GLU A 565 24.52 13.47 3.78
CA GLU A 565 25.64 12.61 4.22
C GLU A 565 27.01 13.29 4.11
N LEU A 566 27.24 14.05 3.04
CA LEU A 566 28.57 14.54 2.67
C LEU A 566 28.83 16.00 3.06
N VAL A 567 27.78 16.82 3.18
CA VAL A 567 27.92 18.24 3.51
C VAL A 567 27.84 18.44 5.03
N PRO A 568 28.75 19.21 5.66
CA PRO A 568 28.67 19.54 7.08
C PRO A 568 27.29 20.06 7.47
N VAL A 569 26.76 19.59 8.59
CA VAL A 569 25.35 19.80 8.95
C VAL A 569 25.00 21.29 9.10
N GLU A 570 25.84 22.09 9.75
CA GLU A 570 25.67 23.54 9.85
C GLU A 570 25.66 24.24 8.48
N ARG A 571 26.50 23.81 7.54
CA ARG A 571 26.49 24.33 6.17
C ARG A 571 25.21 23.92 5.44
N GLY A 572 24.76 22.69 5.65
CA GLY A 572 23.49 22.22 5.11
C GLY A 572 22.29 23.02 5.65
N TRP A 573 22.28 23.29 6.95
CA TRP A 573 21.28 24.14 7.60
C TRP A 573 21.29 25.57 7.06
N TRP A 574 22.47 26.15 6.82
CA TRP A 574 22.59 27.47 6.20
C TRP A 574 22.01 27.47 4.78
N LEU A 575 22.45 26.55 3.92
CA LEU A 575 22.02 26.43 2.52
C LEU A 575 20.51 26.20 2.36
N LEU A 576 19.88 25.54 3.34
CA LEU A 576 18.45 25.24 3.33
C LEU A 576 17.61 26.21 4.18
N ASN A 577 18.21 27.29 4.69
CA ASN A 577 17.54 28.32 5.50
C ASN A 577 16.85 27.73 6.74
N VAL A 578 17.54 26.82 7.45
CA VAL A 578 17.06 26.24 8.70
C VAL A 578 17.18 27.25 9.83
N LYS A 579 16.08 27.48 10.55
CA LYS A 579 16.01 28.32 11.77
C LYS A 579 15.76 27.51 13.02
N TYR A 580 14.95 26.46 12.92
CA TYR A 580 14.63 25.59 14.06
C TYR A 580 15.16 24.18 13.83
N VAL A 581 15.63 23.54 14.90
CA VAL A 581 16.10 22.16 14.88
C VAL A 581 15.33 21.36 15.91
N LEU A 582 14.68 20.28 15.48
CA LEU A 582 14.05 19.30 16.36
C LEU A 582 15.05 18.16 16.55
N SER A 583 15.54 17.92 17.76
CA SER A 583 16.60 16.93 17.97
C SER A 583 16.49 16.22 19.31
N TRP A 584 17.07 15.02 19.36
CA TRP A 584 17.30 14.22 20.57
C TRP A 584 18.53 14.69 21.36
N ARG A 585 19.37 15.53 20.75
CA ARG A 585 20.63 15.99 21.34
C ARG A 585 20.34 17.01 22.43
N GLN A 586 20.91 16.80 23.60
CA GLN A 586 20.77 17.70 24.76
C GLN A 586 21.46 19.06 24.53
N TYR A 587 22.41 19.15 23.61
CA TYR A 587 23.04 20.38 23.17
C TYR A 587 23.41 20.27 21.68
N LEU A 588 23.44 21.41 20.99
CA LEU A 588 23.97 21.52 19.63
C LEU A 588 25.38 22.08 19.69
N GLU A 589 26.24 21.66 18.76
CA GLU A 589 27.64 22.14 18.65
C GLU A 589 27.75 23.56 18.07
N ILE A 590 26.61 24.19 17.79
CA ILE A 590 26.50 25.56 17.29
C ILE A 590 25.63 26.42 18.21
N PRO A 591 25.80 27.75 18.21
CA PRO A 591 24.98 28.66 19.01
C PRO A 591 23.48 28.52 18.69
N ALA A 592 22.72 28.07 19.70
CA ALA A 592 21.28 27.87 19.61
C ALA A 592 20.61 28.03 20.97
N GLU A 593 19.39 28.55 20.98
CA GLU A 593 18.54 28.65 22.16
C GLU A 593 17.57 27.47 22.21
N ARG A 594 17.47 26.80 23.36
CA ARG A 594 16.50 25.71 23.56
C ARG A 594 15.15 26.30 23.99
N LEU A 595 14.11 26.07 23.18
CA LEU A 595 12.79 26.66 23.36
C LEU A 595 11.78 25.73 24.06
N ALA A 596 11.87 24.43 23.79
CA ALA A 596 10.92 23.45 24.32
C ALA A 596 11.55 22.07 24.49
N GLU A 597 10.93 21.25 25.34
CA GLU A 597 11.30 19.88 25.64
C GLU A 597 10.02 19.04 25.83
N MET A 598 10.03 17.80 25.36
CA MET A 598 9.00 16.83 25.69
C MET A 598 9.57 15.41 25.68
N GLU A 599 8.82 14.47 26.26
CA GLU A 599 9.07 13.05 26.07
C GLU A 599 8.66 12.64 24.65
N GLY A 600 9.63 12.27 23.82
CA GLY A 600 9.46 11.78 22.46
C GLY A 600 9.27 10.26 22.38
N PRO A 601 9.34 9.69 21.16
CA PRO A 601 9.28 8.25 20.94
C PRO A 601 10.28 7.47 21.82
N GLU A 602 9.91 6.25 22.23
CA GLU A 602 10.71 5.38 23.11
C GLU A 602 11.06 5.97 24.49
N LYS A 603 10.29 6.95 24.97
CA LYS A 603 10.52 7.68 26.23
C LYS A 603 11.85 8.46 26.27
N LYS A 604 12.38 8.83 25.10
CA LYS A 604 13.57 9.66 24.99
C LYS A 604 13.19 11.14 24.89
N PRO A 605 13.86 12.05 25.59
CA PRO A 605 13.56 13.47 25.49
C PRO A 605 13.90 13.99 24.08
N ILE A 606 13.05 14.88 23.58
CA ILE A 606 13.26 15.64 22.34
C ILE A 606 13.14 17.13 22.62
N TYR A 607 13.88 17.92 21.87
CA TYR A 607 14.03 19.36 22.09
C TYR A 607 13.74 20.16 20.81
N VAL A 608 13.25 21.38 20.99
CA VAL A 608 13.18 22.41 19.95
C VAL A 608 14.29 23.42 20.21
N TYR A 609 15.17 23.60 19.24
CA TYR A 609 16.18 24.66 19.25
C TYR A 609 15.88 25.73 18.20
N GLN A 610 16.20 26.98 18.51
CA GLN A 610 16.28 28.08 17.55
C GLN A 610 17.75 28.45 17.36
N LEU A 611 18.21 28.44 16.11
CA LEU A 611 19.58 28.80 15.76
C LEU A 611 19.79 30.31 15.86
N SER A 612 20.94 30.73 16.38
CA SER A 612 21.30 32.16 16.48
C SER A 612 21.65 32.78 15.13
N ALA A 613 22.11 31.97 14.17
CA ALA A 613 22.43 32.39 12.82
C ALA A 613 21.71 31.49 11.81
N THR A 614 21.13 32.09 10.77
CA THR A 614 20.37 31.39 9.73
C THR A 614 20.76 31.91 8.35
N GLY A 615 20.91 31.00 7.39
CA GLY A 615 21.13 31.39 5.98
C GLY A 615 19.83 31.92 5.35
N PRO A 616 19.90 32.75 4.30
CA PRO A 616 18.73 33.29 3.63
C PRO A 616 18.06 32.25 2.71
N ARG A 617 16.76 32.40 2.42
CA ARG A 617 16.05 31.51 1.47
C ARG A 617 16.49 31.74 0.00
N ALA A 618 16.95 32.92 -0.34
CA ALA A 618 17.59 33.23 -1.62
C ALA A 618 18.69 34.26 -1.40
N TRP A 619 19.78 34.16 -2.16
CA TRP A 619 20.93 35.04 -2.06
C TRP A 619 21.63 35.22 -3.41
N LEU A 620 22.43 36.28 -3.49
CA LEU A 620 23.24 36.59 -4.66
C LEU A 620 24.66 36.09 -4.46
N VAL A 621 25.22 35.52 -5.51
CA VAL A 621 26.57 34.96 -5.50
C VAL A 621 27.35 35.47 -6.69
N GLY A 622 28.56 35.96 -6.41
CA GLY A 622 29.48 36.48 -7.41
C GLY A 622 30.58 35.50 -7.84
N GLN A 623 30.95 34.54 -6.98
CA GLN A 623 32.05 33.62 -7.25
C GLN A 623 31.53 32.24 -7.66
N VAL A 624 31.94 31.80 -8.84
CA VAL A 624 31.61 30.47 -9.38
C VAL A 624 32.78 29.53 -9.18
N ILE A 625 32.51 28.39 -8.56
CA ILE A 625 33.42 27.24 -8.53
C ILE A 625 32.90 26.24 -9.56
N VAL A 626 33.66 26.04 -10.64
CA VAL A 626 33.31 25.05 -11.66
C VAL A 626 33.75 23.66 -11.21
N ALA A 627 32.78 22.75 -11.09
CA ALA A 627 32.98 21.34 -10.77
C ALA A 627 32.28 20.47 -11.83
N PRO A 628 32.98 20.05 -12.91
CA PRO A 628 32.38 19.36 -14.04
C PRO A 628 31.71 18.03 -13.71
N ASP A 629 32.22 17.34 -12.68
CA ASP A 629 31.63 16.12 -12.16
C ASP A 629 31.08 16.32 -10.74
N GLN A 630 30.10 15.49 -10.38
CA GLN A 630 29.38 15.61 -9.13
C GLN A 630 30.25 15.25 -7.91
N ALA A 631 31.28 14.41 -8.06
CA ALA A 631 32.15 14.03 -6.95
C ALA A 631 33.03 15.21 -6.51
N LEU A 632 33.60 15.94 -7.47
CA LEU A 632 34.31 17.19 -7.21
C LEU A 632 33.39 18.25 -6.60
N ALA A 633 32.13 18.32 -7.05
CA ALA A 633 31.16 19.25 -6.49
C ALA A 633 30.90 18.97 -5.00
N TRP A 634 30.71 17.69 -4.62
CA TRP A 634 30.58 17.29 -3.22
C TRP A 634 31.83 17.58 -2.39
N GLN A 635 33.02 17.30 -2.94
CA GLN A 635 34.29 17.59 -2.27
C GLN A 635 34.42 19.09 -1.95
N ARG A 636 34.02 19.96 -2.89
CA ARG A 636 34.04 21.41 -2.69
C ARG A 636 33.02 21.85 -1.66
N LEU A 637 31.80 21.33 -1.70
CA LEU A 637 30.76 21.65 -0.71
C LEU A 637 31.12 21.16 0.70
N ALA A 638 31.93 20.11 0.83
CA ALA A 638 32.42 19.61 2.11
C ALA A 638 33.62 20.40 2.66
N ALA A 639 34.37 21.09 1.79
CA ALA A 639 35.62 21.75 2.15
C ALA A 639 35.42 22.84 3.24
N PRO A 640 36.28 22.94 4.27
CA PRO A 640 36.11 23.93 5.34
C PRO A 640 36.14 25.39 4.88
N ASP A 641 36.84 25.67 3.78
CA ASP A 641 37.02 27.00 3.19
C ASP A 641 35.88 27.42 2.25
N PHE A 642 34.91 26.54 1.98
CA PHE A 642 33.76 26.88 1.17
C PHE A 642 32.77 27.78 1.92
N ASP A 643 32.58 28.99 1.39
CA ASP A 643 31.63 29.98 1.91
C ASP A 643 30.38 30.06 1.02
N PRO A 644 29.24 29.50 1.45
CA PRO A 644 28.02 29.46 0.64
C PRO A 644 27.41 30.85 0.42
N ALA A 645 27.78 31.87 1.20
CA ALA A 645 27.32 33.24 1.01
C ALA A 645 28.00 33.95 -0.16
N ARG A 646 29.19 33.48 -0.58
CA ARG A 646 30.01 34.13 -1.61
C ARG A 646 30.31 33.24 -2.79
N GLN A 647 30.19 31.92 -2.63
CA GLN A 647 30.58 30.92 -3.60
C GLN A 647 29.41 29.99 -3.95
N VAL A 648 29.33 29.63 -5.24
CA VAL A 648 28.39 28.63 -5.75
C VAL A 648 29.13 27.63 -6.61
N VAL A 649 28.84 26.35 -6.40
CA VAL A 649 29.37 25.27 -7.22
C VAL A 649 28.43 25.02 -8.40
N LEU A 650 28.96 25.07 -9.61
CA LEU A 650 28.23 24.81 -10.87
C LEU A 650 28.98 23.80 -11.73
N SER A 651 28.27 23.06 -12.58
CA SER A 651 28.88 22.09 -13.49
C SER A 651 29.69 22.73 -14.62
N ALA A 652 29.35 23.96 -15.00
CA ALA A 652 30.03 24.72 -16.05
C ALA A 652 30.00 26.22 -15.75
N GLN A 653 30.94 26.96 -16.35
CA GLN A 653 30.99 28.41 -16.26
C GLN A 653 29.76 29.00 -17.01
N PRO A 654 28.93 29.83 -16.37
CA PRO A 654 27.84 30.50 -17.06
C PRO A 654 28.37 31.52 -18.07
N ALA A 655 27.73 31.60 -19.25
CA ALA A 655 28.09 32.57 -20.27
C ALA A 655 27.90 34.01 -19.76
N GLY A 656 28.87 34.89 -20.00
CA GLY A 656 28.82 36.29 -19.56
C GLY A 656 29.19 36.53 -18.10
N PHE A 657 29.62 35.50 -17.36
CA PHE A 657 30.07 35.62 -15.97
C PHE A 657 31.60 35.49 -15.84
N GLY A 658 32.23 36.53 -15.28
CA GLY A 658 33.65 36.55 -14.95
C GLY A 658 34.00 35.76 -13.68
N THR A 659 35.29 35.60 -13.40
CA THR A 659 35.80 34.79 -12.28
C THR A 659 35.91 35.56 -10.94
N GLU A 660 35.78 36.89 -10.92
CA GLU A 660 36.17 37.71 -9.76
C GLU A 660 35.14 38.74 -9.25
N ALA A 661 33.92 38.78 -9.78
CA ALA A 661 32.97 39.82 -9.39
C ALA A 661 32.17 39.44 -8.14
N ALA A 662 32.66 39.79 -6.95
CA ALA A 662 31.78 39.93 -5.78
C ALA A 662 30.66 40.93 -6.14
N CYS A 663 29.42 40.53 -5.87
CA CYS A 663 28.24 41.25 -6.28
C CYS A 663 27.27 41.36 -5.10
N ASP A 664 26.53 42.46 -5.04
CA ASP A 664 25.62 42.78 -3.95
C ASP A 664 24.25 43.16 -4.52
N GLY A 665 23.23 43.16 -3.67
CA GLY A 665 21.89 43.46 -4.11
C GLY A 665 20.80 43.17 -3.09
N GLN A 666 19.59 43.53 -3.49
CA GLN A 666 18.40 43.34 -2.68
C GLN A 666 17.48 42.32 -3.34
N ILE A 667 17.01 41.35 -2.56
CA ILE A 667 16.02 40.36 -2.98
C ILE A 667 14.73 40.58 -2.20
N THR A 668 13.62 40.71 -2.90
CA THR A 668 12.28 40.82 -2.31
C THR A 668 11.38 39.72 -2.84
N TRP A 669 10.85 38.88 -1.95
CA TRP A 669 9.86 37.87 -2.33
C TRP A 669 8.53 38.52 -2.72
N ARG A 670 8.05 38.25 -3.93
CA ARG A 670 6.72 38.65 -4.40
C ARG A 670 5.69 37.55 -4.19
N LYS A 671 6.10 36.30 -4.41
CA LYS A 671 5.21 35.13 -4.32
C LYS A 671 5.96 33.87 -3.91
N ARG A 672 5.36 33.05 -3.04
CA ARG A 672 5.93 31.80 -2.55
C ARG A 672 4.85 30.71 -2.43
N GLU A 673 4.40 30.22 -3.58
CA GLU A 673 3.48 29.08 -3.67
C GLU A 673 4.24 27.81 -4.09
N PRO A 674 3.75 26.59 -3.78
CA PRO A 674 4.48 25.36 -4.04
C PRO A 674 4.98 25.18 -5.48
N GLU A 675 4.20 25.56 -6.49
CA GLU A 675 4.57 25.47 -7.91
C GLU A 675 4.97 26.83 -8.51
N HIS A 676 4.89 27.93 -7.76
CA HIS A 676 5.11 29.29 -8.27
C HIS A 676 5.88 30.16 -7.28
N LEU A 677 7.12 30.50 -7.66
CA LEU A 677 7.97 31.41 -6.91
C LEU A 677 8.21 32.67 -7.73
N ALA A 678 8.13 33.84 -7.12
CA ALA A 678 8.45 35.11 -7.79
C ALA A 678 9.22 36.04 -6.86
N LEU A 679 10.27 36.66 -7.40
CA LEU A 679 11.20 37.52 -6.68
C LEU A 679 11.50 38.76 -7.51
N SER A 680 11.58 39.91 -6.83
CA SER A 680 12.12 41.15 -7.37
C SER A 680 13.56 41.27 -6.88
N VAL A 681 14.51 41.36 -7.81
CA VAL A 681 15.94 41.34 -7.50
C VAL A 681 16.59 42.58 -8.09
N ILE A 682 17.33 43.31 -7.27
CA ILE A 682 18.16 44.43 -7.71
C ILE A 682 19.60 44.04 -7.45
N THR A 683 20.48 44.16 -8.44
CA THR A 683 21.90 43.88 -8.28
C THR A 683 22.79 44.89 -8.99
N ASP A 684 23.94 45.19 -8.39
CA ASP A 684 24.90 46.17 -8.89
C ASP A 684 25.75 45.64 -10.06
N LYS A 685 25.90 44.32 -10.15
CA LYS A 685 26.77 43.60 -11.10
C LYS A 685 26.09 42.31 -11.56
N PRO A 686 26.61 41.65 -12.60
CA PRO A 686 26.16 40.29 -12.91
C PRO A 686 26.30 39.37 -11.68
N CYS A 687 25.19 38.80 -11.22
CA CYS A 687 25.13 37.86 -10.11
C CYS A 687 24.42 36.55 -10.48
N ILE A 688 24.76 35.49 -9.78
CA ILE A 688 23.94 34.29 -9.75
C ILE A 688 22.96 34.41 -8.57
N LEU A 689 21.66 34.39 -8.87
CA LEU A 689 20.63 34.25 -7.86
C LEU A 689 20.49 32.76 -7.51
N VAL A 690 20.89 32.39 -6.30
CA VAL A 690 20.72 31.03 -5.77
C VAL A 690 19.48 31.01 -4.89
N LEU A 691 18.61 30.02 -5.10
CA LEU A 691 17.48 29.75 -4.22
C LEU A 691 17.82 28.53 -3.38
N GLY A 692 17.55 28.58 -2.08
CA GLY A 692 17.52 27.41 -1.19
C GLY A 692 16.36 26.48 -1.51
N GLU A 693 16.05 26.24 -2.79
CA GLU A 693 14.93 25.44 -3.29
C GLU A 693 15.48 24.35 -4.21
N LEU A 694 14.99 23.12 -4.07
CA LEU A 694 15.61 21.98 -4.72
C LEU A 694 15.57 22.05 -6.25
N TYR A 695 16.65 21.66 -6.90
CA TYR A 695 16.74 21.47 -8.34
C TYR A 695 16.09 20.13 -8.70
N TYR A 696 15.03 20.17 -9.50
CA TYR A 696 14.31 19.00 -9.98
C TYR A 696 13.75 19.23 -11.39
N PRO A 697 13.74 18.23 -12.29
CA PRO A 697 13.19 18.39 -13.63
C PRO A 697 11.73 18.84 -13.64
N GLY A 698 11.38 19.74 -14.56
CA GLY A 698 10.03 20.28 -14.71
C GLY A 698 9.84 21.70 -14.17
N TRP A 699 10.80 22.23 -13.40
CA TRP A 699 10.88 23.66 -13.10
C TRP A 699 11.34 24.45 -14.33
N GLN A 700 10.72 25.61 -14.53
CA GLN A 700 11.01 26.58 -15.59
C GLN A 700 11.26 27.93 -14.95
N ALA A 701 12.17 28.74 -15.50
CA ALA A 701 12.47 30.07 -14.99
C ALA A 701 12.34 31.14 -16.07
N THR A 702 11.90 32.32 -15.66
CA THR A 702 11.95 33.54 -16.47
C THR A 702 12.65 34.66 -15.71
N VAL A 703 13.36 35.51 -16.44
CA VAL A 703 13.92 36.77 -15.97
C VAL A 703 13.38 37.84 -16.92
N ASP A 704 12.61 38.80 -16.38
CA ASP A 704 11.94 39.86 -17.16
C ASP A 704 11.13 39.28 -18.34
N ASP A 705 10.30 38.28 -18.03
CA ASP A 705 9.47 37.49 -18.97
C ASP A 705 10.22 36.65 -20.02
N ALA A 706 11.55 36.78 -20.12
CA ALA A 706 12.37 35.94 -20.99
C ALA A 706 12.70 34.60 -20.32
N SER A 707 12.48 33.49 -21.04
CA SER A 707 12.84 32.15 -20.57
C SER A 707 14.35 32.00 -20.44
N VAL A 708 14.81 31.57 -19.26
CA VAL A 708 16.25 31.33 -18.98
C VAL A 708 16.48 29.90 -18.49
N PRO A 709 17.66 29.30 -18.76
CA PRO A 709 17.99 27.99 -18.22
C PRO A 709 18.17 28.06 -16.69
N ILE A 710 17.63 27.06 -15.99
CA ILE A 710 17.89 26.86 -14.55
C ILE A 710 19.23 26.14 -14.40
N LEU A 711 20.10 26.67 -13.56
CA LEU A 711 21.38 26.08 -13.19
C LEU A 711 21.20 25.19 -11.95
N SER A 712 21.88 24.03 -11.92
CA SER A 712 22.05 23.20 -10.73
C SER A 712 23.19 23.79 -9.88
N ALA A 713 22.81 24.57 -8.87
CA ALA A 713 23.70 25.20 -7.91
C ALA A 713 23.93 24.28 -6.72
N ASN A 714 25.19 24.14 -6.29
CA ASN A 714 25.55 23.33 -5.12
C ASN A 714 24.95 21.92 -5.19
N VAL A 715 24.88 21.37 -6.41
CA VAL A 715 24.28 20.08 -6.80
C VAL A 715 22.75 20.00 -6.63
N ILE A 716 22.22 20.42 -5.48
CA ILE A 716 20.81 20.19 -5.11
C ILE A 716 19.93 21.43 -5.23
N LEU A 717 20.49 22.63 -5.41
CA LEU A 717 19.74 23.89 -5.42
C LEU A 717 19.55 24.42 -6.84
N ARG A 718 18.54 25.26 -7.05
CA ARG A 718 18.30 25.94 -8.33
C ARG A 718 18.87 27.35 -8.32
N ALA A 719 19.39 27.78 -9.46
CA ALA A 719 19.87 29.15 -9.64
C ALA A 719 19.60 29.69 -11.06
N VAL A 720 19.66 31.00 -11.22
CA VAL A 720 19.64 31.70 -12.51
C VAL A 720 20.71 32.78 -12.54
N THR A 721 21.16 33.14 -13.74
CA THR A 721 22.07 34.26 -13.96
C THR A 721 21.28 35.55 -14.13
N LEU A 722 21.76 36.65 -13.56
CA LEU A 722 21.18 37.98 -13.66
C LEU A 722 22.25 38.95 -14.18
N SER A 723 21.88 39.88 -15.06
CA SER A 723 22.73 41.05 -15.35
C SER A 723 22.68 42.05 -14.19
N SER A 724 23.47 43.11 -14.26
CA SER A 724 23.26 44.27 -13.38
C SER A 724 21.92 44.94 -13.67
N GLY A 725 21.25 45.45 -12.64
CA GLY A 725 19.98 46.15 -12.76
C GLY A 725 18.88 45.52 -11.90
N GLN A 726 17.64 45.89 -12.21
CA GLN A 726 16.44 45.37 -11.55
C GLN A 726 15.81 44.31 -12.44
N HIS A 727 15.45 43.18 -11.84
CA HIS A 727 14.93 42.00 -12.49
C HIS A 727 13.70 41.45 -11.76
N GLU A 728 12.68 41.05 -12.51
CA GLU A 728 11.62 40.19 -12.01
C GLU A 728 11.90 38.74 -12.41
N VAL A 729 12.13 37.90 -11.41
CA VAL A 729 12.49 36.50 -11.57
C VAL A 729 11.33 35.62 -11.15
N SER A 730 10.90 34.73 -12.04
CA SER A 730 9.83 33.77 -11.72
C SER A 730 10.27 32.33 -11.96
N PHE A 731 9.83 31.42 -11.09
CA PHE A 731 9.97 29.97 -11.27
C PHE A 731 8.60 29.32 -11.25
N THR A 732 8.36 28.43 -12.20
CA THR A 732 7.09 27.70 -12.32
C THR A 732 7.33 26.20 -12.53
N TYR A 733 6.66 25.35 -11.75
CA TYR A 733 6.75 23.91 -11.87
C TYR A 733 5.68 23.34 -12.82
N ARG A 734 6.09 22.87 -14.00
CA ARG A 734 5.22 22.34 -15.07
C ARG A 734 5.79 21.06 -15.68
N PRO A 735 5.84 19.95 -14.92
CA PRO A 735 6.44 18.69 -15.36
C PRO A 735 5.79 18.16 -16.64
N ALA A 736 6.62 17.76 -17.61
CA ALA A 736 6.15 17.18 -18.87
C ALA A 736 5.59 15.76 -18.67
N SER A 737 6.19 14.99 -17.76
CA SER A 737 5.77 13.63 -17.37
C SER A 737 4.30 13.58 -16.95
N VAL A 738 3.86 14.52 -16.12
CA VAL A 738 2.46 14.65 -15.69
C VAL A 738 1.53 14.95 -16.87
N ARG A 739 1.90 15.89 -17.75
CA ARG A 739 1.07 16.28 -18.91
C ARG A 739 0.89 15.12 -19.90
N TRP A 740 1.97 14.41 -20.22
CA TRP A 740 1.91 13.23 -21.08
C TRP A 740 1.15 12.08 -20.41
N GLY A 741 1.36 11.86 -19.11
CA GLY A 741 0.62 10.84 -18.34
C GLY A 741 -0.89 11.12 -18.32
N ALA A 742 -1.28 12.38 -18.11
CA ALA A 742 -2.67 12.82 -18.17
C ALA A 742 -3.28 12.61 -19.56
N LEU A 743 -2.56 12.99 -20.62
CA LEU A 743 -3.02 12.80 -22.00
C LEU A 743 -3.23 11.32 -22.34
N ILE A 744 -2.26 10.46 -22.01
CA ILE A 744 -2.36 9.01 -22.25
C ILE A 744 -3.55 8.43 -21.47
N THR A 745 -3.68 8.78 -20.19
CA THR A 745 -4.79 8.34 -19.35
C THR A 745 -6.13 8.74 -19.94
N LEU A 746 -6.28 10.00 -20.32
CA LEU A 746 -7.51 10.53 -20.91
C LEU A 746 -7.87 9.80 -22.21
N VAL A 747 -6.90 9.65 -23.13
CA VAL A 747 -7.10 8.94 -24.40
C VAL A 747 -7.48 7.48 -24.16
N THR A 748 -6.75 6.78 -23.27
CA THR A 748 -7.04 5.37 -22.95
C THR A 748 -8.45 5.21 -22.39
N VAL A 749 -8.85 6.04 -21.42
CA VAL A 749 -10.19 5.96 -20.81
C VAL A 749 -11.28 6.29 -21.82
N ILE A 750 -11.13 7.36 -22.61
CA ILE A 750 -12.11 7.74 -23.65
C ILE A 750 -12.27 6.61 -24.68
N VAL A 751 -11.17 6.09 -25.22
CA VAL A 751 -11.20 5.02 -26.21
C VAL A 751 -11.83 3.75 -25.63
N ALA A 752 -11.45 3.37 -24.40
CA ALA A 752 -12.02 2.20 -23.75
C ALA A 752 -13.54 2.35 -23.53
N VAL A 753 -13.99 3.49 -23.00
CA VAL A 753 -15.42 3.75 -22.74
C VAL A 753 -16.22 3.84 -24.03
N ALA A 754 -15.74 4.59 -25.02
CA ALA A 754 -16.41 4.72 -26.32
C ALA A 754 -16.52 3.36 -27.02
N TRP A 755 -15.45 2.57 -27.02
CA TRP A 755 -15.47 1.23 -27.59
C TRP A 755 -16.43 0.30 -26.84
N LEU A 756 -16.46 0.35 -25.49
CA LEU A 756 -17.41 -0.42 -24.70
C LEU A 756 -18.86 -0.05 -25.05
N ALA A 757 -19.18 1.24 -25.14
CA ALA A 757 -20.52 1.74 -25.51
C ALA A 757 -20.94 1.27 -26.92
N LEU A 758 -20.09 1.49 -27.93
CA LEU A 758 -20.34 1.06 -29.31
C LEU A 758 -20.53 -0.45 -29.40
N SER A 759 -19.70 -1.22 -28.69
CA SER A 759 -19.80 -2.67 -28.68
C SER A 759 -21.13 -3.16 -28.07
N LEU A 760 -21.68 -2.46 -27.07
CA LEU A 760 -22.97 -2.78 -26.46
C LEU A 760 -24.14 -2.42 -27.38
N MET A 761 -24.05 -1.31 -28.12
CA MET A 761 -25.06 -0.91 -29.10
C MET A 761 -25.12 -1.88 -30.29
N ALA A 762 -23.97 -2.33 -30.79
CA ALA A 762 -23.88 -3.32 -31.87
C ALA A 762 -24.43 -4.71 -31.53
N ARG A 763 -24.85 -4.96 -30.27
CA ARG A 763 -25.59 -6.18 -29.88
C ARG A 763 -27.10 -6.01 -29.90
N ARG A 764 -27.59 -4.77 -29.90
CA ARG A 764 -29.03 -4.45 -29.88
C ARG A 764 -29.60 -4.35 -31.30
N LYS A 765 -28.73 -4.10 -32.28
CA LYS A 765 -28.96 -4.34 -33.70
C LYS A 765 -28.58 -5.79 -34.00
#